data_AF-A0A2E2MX10-F1
#
_entry.id   AF-A0A2E2MX10-F1
#
_cell.length_a   1.000
_cell.length_b   1.000
_cell.length_c   1.000
_cell.angle_alpha   90.00
_cell.angle_beta   90.00
_cell.angle_gamma   90.00
#
_symmetry.space_group_name_H-M   'P 1'
#
loop_
_entity.id
_entity.type
_entity.pdbx_description
1 polymer ?
#
loop_
_entity_poly.entity_id
_entity_poly.type
_entity_poly.pdbx_seq_one_letter_code
_entity_poly.pdbx_strand_id
1 'polypeptide(L)'
;MDKPREALLPPWAFRLLVLGLVLVLIGFQPARHLLSQASMNAENDRHAALLLAKARLDAAPQRRDLRLALARLQLEAQQPGAAGETLAPLEGDTDPEIQWWLLEQRWQAINALEPGDPHDATLRRQLVERFYDIHGWAGIDGPGETDPRLSIERLTLMAHRWLSLEHPWEAAECFEALARRDQDRRFHWLREAGRSWMQAGSPIRASSAWHRAWLARDMGASVLGWLDLVIPPAQAADEIESPDRQVARQSLEAAFQSDSQQGINYARQYLDVYPNDAELLDLAIRLALAVNDVDQALSWATRLQALDEDDPERLERLAAVALAAGKPELSVAPLQRLNATDPVTYAHQLANAQRWSGDTPGAMATLEALATSHPDAAADRQLVTMALAGYDRVRARAALERLNARDELTAVERGQFVDVLNDLGDPDAAIAHLRRWNRQGRLSLLLKVRLATLLEQTGALADAEAQWAALRQAPSFDHDEAARQQGRLLRRQWQLSDALAVLPADSPSTWQQRAELGWSAGHAKEVIESYRQLATRQALSRQESLRLLHAAVIDGDAVLVETLAIQRWQRFRDTDAILVGFHTAQEQQRPDIARRLLTLARQDPEPFADSPAYWGLVAASELKNLNPRDALTAIRKGLRLAPADPSLRAGEIYALTMLQHRELPQRLAEAAPLASTSQQLTLAVAGGYQSIGDTRRARLWYRRSADGPAPGAEVLMDIAEAFDQSGHPGVALGLRRRAVALLAPRLASQLDPLRRLDNANLGRQLEGLIWSAPQIGTEPAADWYQSLATRLPLLDTDATTSGVRTLDLLALLGWQARYRYLWLQRHHLGLPTPSYHRLNVAIAQLDHAAIGQMLDDPNLPLAPSDRLAGALTLERRGDAMQHALLSHGRGTDQRREIVSLASKVPQRARIGHRYQEIGELSLEHTQAAFELTGERWGAELAVGRISLDEDDVSPPLSGHDLDEERRVALSTTHRGIRSSTRLSVGSRDSDAENHLEAELSHRYHLTSHLSTRFKADWQQPSTANDRLRLLATENRLGIGLDWTPTRRDRLSLDARHTRYHERFDEDGLGSGRYFESSWEHALLQGETRRLGLRLFATHESQDPDGRLPSVVADRLGPDIDPDALFNDDASVLGLGLSLSRGAPGAAYPQVASPRWQLDVSGGHRWPSGELAGSASLMVGTRVFGSDELSLEAGIDRGTGADESTRLNASLNYQYFFGP
;
A
#
# COMPACT_ATOMS: atom_id res chain seq x y z
N MET A 1 7.29 30.07 2.80
CA MET A 1 7.70 29.74 4.19
C MET A 1 6.58 28.99 4.89
N ASP A 2 6.55 27.67 4.85
CA ASP A 2 5.95 26.92 5.96
C ASP A 2 6.99 25.92 6.43
N LYS A 3 7.17 25.83 7.75
CA LYS A 3 8.22 24.99 8.32
C LYS A 3 7.87 23.54 8.03
N PRO A 4 8.79 22.69 7.53
CA PRO A 4 8.50 21.28 7.40
C PRO A 4 8.14 20.73 8.78
N ARG A 5 6.89 20.33 8.96
CA ARG A 5 6.48 19.47 10.07
C ARG A 5 7.15 18.13 9.81
N GLU A 6 8.32 17.94 10.39
CA GLU A 6 9.06 16.68 10.38
C GLU A 6 8.18 15.59 11.01
N ALA A 7 7.44 14.89 10.16
CA ALA A 7 6.55 13.80 10.55
C ALA A 7 7.40 12.64 11.05
N LEU A 8 6.99 12.05 12.17
CA LEU A 8 7.77 11.11 12.97
C LEU A 8 8.25 9.85 12.23
N LEU A 9 7.66 9.54 11.07
CA LEU A 9 8.19 8.75 9.95
C LEU A 9 7.12 8.80 8.84
N PRO A 10 7.45 8.64 7.54
CA PRO A 10 6.43 8.45 6.51
C PRO A 10 5.77 7.06 6.65
N PRO A 11 4.46 6.89 6.36
CA PRO A 11 3.73 5.65 6.67
C PRO A 11 4.31 4.38 6.06
N TRP A 12 4.98 4.47 4.89
CA TRP A 12 5.62 3.32 4.24
C TRP A 12 6.83 2.80 5.04
N ALA A 13 7.59 3.68 5.69
CA ALA A 13 8.75 3.27 6.48
C ALA A 13 8.32 2.58 7.78
N PHE A 14 7.24 3.05 8.42
CA PHE A 14 6.61 2.35 9.54
C PHE A 14 6.06 0.97 9.12
N ARG A 15 5.40 0.88 7.95
CA ARG A 15 4.91 -0.39 7.40
C ARG A 15 6.02 -1.39 7.08
N LEU A 16 7.16 -0.95 6.53
CA LEU A 16 8.32 -1.83 6.31
C LEU A 16 8.91 -2.36 7.62
N LEU A 17 8.94 -1.53 8.67
CA LEU A 17 9.39 -1.91 10.01
C LEU A 17 8.50 -3.01 10.61
N VAL A 18 7.18 -2.81 10.55
CA VAL A 18 6.19 -3.79 11.02
C VAL A 18 6.19 -5.07 10.17
N LEU A 19 6.33 -4.95 8.84
CA LEU A 19 6.39 -6.09 7.93
C LEU A 19 7.64 -6.95 8.18
N GLY A 20 8.78 -6.32 8.45
CA GLY A 20 10.01 -7.02 8.85
C GLY A 20 9.85 -7.80 10.15
N LEU A 21 9.19 -7.21 11.16
CA LEU A 21 8.89 -7.88 12.43
C LEU A 21 7.95 -9.09 12.24
N VAL A 22 6.89 -8.93 11.43
CA VAL A 22 5.90 -9.98 11.17
C VAL A 22 6.49 -11.14 10.35
N LEU A 23 7.36 -10.87 9.39
CA LEU A 23 8.01 -11.91 8.58
C LEU A 23 8.96 -12.80 9.39
N VAL A 24 9.59 -12.27 10.45
CA VAL A 24 10.39 -13.08 11.40
C VAL A 24 9.50 -14.01 12.22
N LEU A 25 8.34 -13.54 12.69
CA LEU A 25 7.40 -14.34 13.50
C LEU A 25 6.71 -15.47 12.72
N ILE A 26 6.49 -15.31 11.41
CA ILE A 26 5.79 -16.33 10.58
C ILE A 26 6.69 -17.56 10.27
N GLY A 27 8.01 -17.47 10.47
CA GLY A 27 8.97 -18.48 10.01
C GLY A 27 9.01 -19.84 10.74
N PHE A 28 8.13 -20.11 11.73
CA PHE A 28 8.42 -21.09 12.80
C PHE A 28 7.34 -22.18 13.13
N GLN A 29 6.31 -22.45 12.29
CA GLN A 29 5.26 -23.49 12.57
C GLN A 29 4.71 -24.27 11.31
N PRO A 30 4.39 -25.60 11.36
CA PRO A 30 3.84 -26.44 10.24
C PRO A 30 2.48 -27.20 10.47
N ALA A 31 1.86 -27.87 9.46
CA ALA A 31 0.52 -28.57 9.53
C ALA A 31 0.19 -29.70 8.46
N ARG A 32 -0.82 -30.64 8.65
CA ARG A 32 -1.38 -31.68 7.66
C ARG A 32 -2.54 -32.70 8.14
N HIS A 33 -3.56 -33.20 7.32
CA HIS A 33 -4.36 -34.55 7.35
C HIS A 33 -5.73 -34.74 6.45
N LEU A 34 -6.26 -35.98 5.92
CA LEU A 34 -7.72 -36.56 5.48
C LEU A 34 -8.05 -37.65 4.16
N LEU A 35 -8.93 -38.84 4.05
CA LEU A 35 -9.81 -39.71 2.88
C LEU A 35 -10.01 -41.40 2.43
N SER A 36 -11.13 -42.12 1.76
CA SER A 36 -11.36 -43.49 0.77
C SER A 36 -12.55 -44.77 0.64
N GLN A 37 -12.90 -45.68 -0.48
CA GLN A 37 -13.52 -47.23 -0.76
C GLN A 37 -14.75 -47.93 -1.80
N ALA A 38 -15.10 -49.34 -2.10
CA ALA A 38 -16.04 -50.15 -3.23
C ALA A 38 -16.78 -51.76 -3.29
N SER A 39 -17.49 -52.49 -4.37
CA SER A 39 -18.37 -53.91 -4.47
C SER A 39 -18.84 -54.93 -5.83
N MET A 40 -19.74 -56.10 -5.92
CA MET A 40 -20.13 -57.21 -7.12
C MET A 40 -21.35 -58.48 -7.22
N ASN A 41 -21.82 -59.32 -8.34
CA ASN A 41 -22.88 -60.63 -8.48
C ASN A 41 -23.35 -61.62 -9.85
N ALA A 42 -24.18 -62.84 -9.93
CA ALA A 42 -24.77 -63.81 -11.18
C ALA A 42 -25.77 -65.24 -11.18
N GLU A 43 -26.48 -65.95 -12.26
CA GLU A 43 -27.34 -67.38 -12.39
C GLU A 43 -27.98 -68.21 -13.79
N ASN A 44 -28.78 -69.45 -13.93
CA ASN A 44 -29.41 -70.32 -15.21
C ASN A 44 -30.21 -71.87 -15.29
N ASP A 45 -31.25 -72.41 -16.19
CA ASP A 45 -31.69 -73.92 -16.75
C ASP A 45 -33.09 -74.42 -17.66
N ARG A 46 -33.38 -75.67 -18.37
CA ARG A 46 -34.73 -76.35 -19.09
C ARG A 46 -34.92 -77.85 -19.91
N HIS A 47 -36.12 -78.59 -20.24
CA HIS A 47 -36.40 -79.99 -21.06
C HIS A 47 -37.77 -80.52 -21.99
N ALA A 48 -38.17 -81.85 -22.40
CA ALA A 48 -39.16 -82.49 -23.55
C ALA A 48 -40.04 -83.96 -23.58
N ALA A 49 -40.76 -84.60 -24.66
CA ALA A 49 -41.80 -85.87 -24.75
C ALA A 49 -42.42 -86.72 -26.10
N LEU A 50 -43.03 -88.04 -26.22
CA LEU A 50 -43.96 -88.78 -27.36
C LEU A 50 -44.67 -90.35 -27.39
N LEU A 51 -45.32 -90.97 -28.53
CA LEU A 51 -45.98 -92.37 -29.04
C LEU A 51 -47.47 -92.97 -28.80
N LEU A 52 -48.44 -92.33 -28.14
CA LEU A 52 -49.59 -93.04 -27.47
C LEU A 52 -50.99 -93.05 -28.16
N ALA A 53 -51.16 -92.43 -29.34
CA ALA A 53 -52.49 -91.99 -29.83
C ALA A 53 -53.34 -93.05 -30.57
N LYS A 54 -52.79 -93.74 -31.58
CA LYS A 54 -53.59 -94.54 -32.54
C LYS A 54 -54.38 -95.68 -31.86
N ALA A 55 -53.79 -96.32 -30.86
CA ALA A 55 -54.41 -97.41 -30.08
C ALA A 55 -55.66 -96.98 -29.27
N ARG A 56 -56.04 -95.70 -29.27
CA ARG A 56 -57.25 -95.18 -28.61
C ARG A 56 -58.43 -94.98 -29.57
N LEU A 57 -58.22 -94.94 -30.89
CA LEU A 57 -59.28 -94.74 -31.88
C LEU A 57 -60.10 -96.01 -32.13
N ASP A 58 -59.41 -97.12 -32.39
CA ASP A 58 -60.04 -98.37 -32.84
C ASP A 58 -60.99 -98.98 -31.79
N ALA A 59 -60.86 -98.55 -30.53
CA ALA A 59 -61.77 -98.90 -29.43
C ALA A 59 -63.08 -98.09 -29.40
N ALA A 60 -63.24 -97.01 -30.19
CA ALA A 60 -64.40 -96.10 -30.12
C ALA A 60 -64.74 -95.37 -31.45
N PRO A 61 -65.20 -96.07 -32.51
CA PRO A 61 -65.26 -95.54 -33.89
C PRO A 61 -66.35 -94.51 -34.23
N GLN A 62 -67.27 -94.20 -33.31
CA GLN A 62 -68.35 -93.20 -33.52
C GLN A 62 -68.08 -91.82 -32.89
N ARG A 63 -66.91 -91.65 -32.24
CA ARG A 63 -66.47 -90.40 -31.61
C ARG A 63 -66.00 -89.38 -32.65
N ARG A 64 -66.61 -88.18 -32.68
CA ARG A 64 -66.30 -87.11 -33.66
C ARG A 64 -64.89 -86.53 -33.47
N ASP A 65 -64.52 -86.28 -32.23
CA ASP A 65 -63.18 -85.88 -31.78
C ASP A 65 -62.09 -86.84 -32.24
N LEU A 66 -62.37 -88.15 -32.20
CA LEU A 66 -61.44 -89.19 -32.64
C LEU A 66 -61.30 -89.26 -34.17
N ARG A 67 -62.31 -88.83 -34.95
CA ARG A 67 -62.19 -88.68 -36.41
C ARG A 67 -61.38 -87.43 -36.78
N LEU A 68 -61.62 -86.31 -36.12
CA LEU A 68 -60.86 -85.07 -36.34
C LEU A 68 -59.38 -85.24 -35.96
N ALA A 69 -59.08 -85.93 -34.85
CA ALA A 69 -57.72 -86.24 -34.44
C ALA A 69 -56.95 -87.11 -35.46
N LEU A 70 -57.64 -87.98 -36.21
CA LEU A 70 -57.03 -88.75 -37.29
C LEU A 70 -56.83 -87.89 -38.56
N ALA A 71 -57.87 -87.16 -38.98
CA ALA A 71 -57.81 -86.31 -40.17
C ALA A 71 -56.70 -85.23 -40.07
N ARG A 72 -56.48 -84.70 -38.87
CA ARG A 72 -55.39 -83.76 -38.58
C ARG A 72 -54.01 -84.39 -38.83
N LEU A 73 -53.74 -85.58 -38.26
CA LEU A 73 -52.48 -86.31 -38.48
C LEU A 73 -52.29 -86.78 -39.94
N GLN A 74 -53.35 -86.80 -40.76
CA GLN A 74 -53.27 -87.08 -42.20
C GLN A 74 -52.98 -85.83 -43.04
N LEU A 75 -53.54 -84.66 -42.67
CA LEU A 75 -53.24 -83.38 -43.32
C LEU A 75 -51.85 -82.86 -42.96
N GLU A 76 -51.39 -83.08 -41.72
CA GLU A 76 -49.99 -82.88 -41.29
C GLU A 76 -49.01 -83.82 -42.04
N ALA A 77 -49.52 -84.79 -42.83
CA ALA A 77 -48.77 -85.66 -43.74
C ALA A 77 -49.15 -85.47 -45.24
N GLN A 78 -49.79 -84.35 -45.61
CA GLN A 78 -50.03 -83.86 -46.99
C GLN A 78 -50.87 -84.76 -47.94
N GLN A 79 -52.13 -85.07 -47.60
CA GLN A 79 -53.03 -85.84 -48.50
C GLN A 79 -54.49 -85.28 -48.55
N PRO A 80 -54.85 -84.40 -49.51
CA PRO A 80 -56.14 -83.68 -49.48
C PRO A 80 -57.35 -84.49 -49.98
N GLY A 81 -57.20 -85.38 -50.96
CA GLY A 81 -58.34 -86.11 -51.55
C GLY A 81 -59.07 -87.02 -50.56
N ALA A 82 -58.32 -87.82 -49.80
CA ALA A 82 -58.86 -88.72 -48.77
C ALA A 82 -59.47 -87.95 -47.57
N ALA A 83 -59.06 -86.70 -47.34
CA ALA A 83 -59.67 -85.83 -46.34
C ALA A 83 -61.10 -85.40 -46.76
N GLY A 84 -61.32 -85.14 -48.06
CA GLY A 84 -62.64 -84.78 -48.60
C GLY A 84 -63.71 -85.86 -48.36
N GLU A 85 -63.41 -87.12 -48.69
CA GLU A 85 -64.32 -88.26 -48.42
C GLU A 85 -64.59 -88.46 -46.92
N THR A 86 -63.63 -88.09 -46.07
CA THR A 86 -63.77 -88.16 -44.60
C THR A 86 -64.64 -87.03 -44.03
N LEU A 87 -64.86 -85.93 -44.78
CA LEU A 87 -65.55 -84.71 -44.33
C LEU A 87 -66.90 -84.43 -45.01
N ALA A 88 -67.18 -85.01 -46.19
CA ALA A 88 -68.38 -84.70 -47.00
C ALA A 88 -69.74 -84.67 -46.28
N PRO A 89 -70.04 -85.49 -45.24
CA PRO A 89 -71.30 -85.42 -44.49
C PRO A 89 -71.53 -84.14 -43.65
N LEU A 90 -70.71 -83.09 -43.81
CA LEU A 90 -70.65 -81.91 -42.94
C LEU A 90 -70.85 -80.56 -43.64
N GLU A 91 -71.04 -80.50 -44.98
CA GLU A 91 -71.02 -79.22 -45.73
C GLU A 91 -72.04 -78.16 -45.28
N GLY A 92 -73.20 -78.58 -44.75
CA GLY A 92 -74.25 -77.70 -44.25
C GLY A 92 -74.07 -77.22 -42.81
N ASP A 93 -72.96 -77.58 -42.15
CA ASP A 93 -72.69 -77.25 -40.74
C ASP A 93 -72.04 -75.86 -40.61
N THR A 94 -72.40 -75.14 -39.54
CA THR A 94 -71.91 -73.79 -39.24
C THR A 94 -70.72 -73.78 -38.27
N ASP A 95 -70.20 -74.93 -37.85
CA ASP A 95 -68.98 -75.02 -37.05
C ASP A 95 -67.76 -74.40 -37.79
N PRO A 96 -67.07 -73.41 -37.19
CA PRO A 96 -65.89 -72.79 -37.81
C PRO A 96 -64.71 -73.72 -38.11
N GLU A 97 -64.56 -74.86 -37.42
CA GLU A 97 -63.56 -75.88 -37.82
C GLU A 97 -63.90 -76.47 -39.21
N ILE A 98 -65.18 -76.68 -39.48
CA ILE A 98 -65.68 -77.26 -40.74
C ILE A 98 -65.61 -76.19 -41.85
N GLN A 99 -66.07 -74.96 -41.56
CA GLN A 99 -66.00 -73.84 -42.52
C GLN A 99 -64.56 -73.48 -42.90
N TRP A 100 -63.58 -73.64 -42.01
CA TRP A 100 -62.17 -73.44 -42.39
C TRP A 100 -61.68 -74.48 -43.41
N TRP A 101 -61.92 -75.78 -43.16
CA TRP A 101 -61.43 -76.82 -44.07
C TRP A 101 -62.09 -76.74 -45.47
N LEU A 102 -63.30 -76.16 -45.56
CA LEU A 102 -63.94 -75.79 -46.83
C LEU A 102 -63.28 -74.58 -47.53
N LEU A 103 -62.66 -73.65 -46.80
CA LEU A 103 -61.94 -72.51 -47.38
C LEU A 103 -60.63 -72.94 -48.06
N GLU A 104 -59.80 -73.73 -47.36
CA GLU A 104 -58.51 -74.18 -47.91
C GLU A 104 -58.68 -75.09 -49.13
N GLN A 105 -59.77 -75.86 -49.19
CA GLN A 105 -60.15 -76.62 -50.38
C GLN A 105 -60.36 -75.70 -51.61
N ARG A 106 -61.04 -74.56 -51.44
CA ARG A 106 -61.32 -73.61 -52.54
C ARG A 106 -60.08 -72.81 -52.95
N TRP A 107 -59.23 -72.45 -51.99
CA TRP A 107 -57.97 -71.75 -52.28
C TRP A 107 -57.05 -72.57 -53.17
N GLN A 108 -56.92 -73.88 -52.89
CA GLN A 108 -56.08 -74.77 -53.71
C GLN A 108 -56.67 -75.04 -55.11
N ALA A 109 -57.94 -74.75 -55.35
CA ALA A 109 -58.59 -74.90 -56.66
C ALA A 109 -58.42 -73.69 -57.59
N ILE A 110 -58.43 -72.46 -57.07
CA ILE A 110 -58.28 -71.24 -57.90
C ILE A 110 -56.84 -71.09 -58.42
N ASN A 111 -55.85 -71.50 -57.63
CA ASN A 111 -54.43 -71.47 -58.01
C ASN A 111 -54.03 -72.54 -59.06
N ALA A 112 -55.01 -73.19 -59.72
CA ALA A 112 -54.82 -74.21 -60.75
C ALA A 112 -55.47 -73.85 -62.11
N LEU A 113 -55.97 -72.61 -62.28
CA LEU A 113 -56.60 -72.12 -63.52
C LEU A 113 -55.58 -71.42 -64.45
N GLU A 114 -55.83 -71.45 -65.76
CA GLU A 114 -54.98 -70.77 -66.75
C GLU A 114 -55.32 -69.27 -66.89
N PRO A 115 -54.35 -68.39 -67.19
CA PRO A 115 -54.59 -66.94 -67.23
C PRO A 115 -55.48 -66.50 -68.40
N GLY A 116 -56.60 -65.83 -68.10
CA GLY A 116 -57.46 -65.19 -69.10
C GLY A 116 -58.85 -65.83 -69.30
N ASP A 117 -59.23 -66.83 -68.50
CA ASP A 117 -60.59 -67.38 -68.53
C ASP A 117 -61.64 -66.29 -68.18
N PRO A 118 -62.71 -66.10 -68.99
CA PRO A 118 -63.76 -65.11 -68.70
C PRO A 118 -64.50 -65.32 -67.36
N HIS A 119 -64.41 -66.49 -66.74
CA HIS A 119 -64.98 -66.76 -65.41
C HIS A 119 -64.10 -66.25 -64.26
N ASP A 120 -62.80 -65.98 -64.47
CA ASP A 120 -61.86 -65.56 -63.41
C ASP A 120 -62.35 -64.26 -62.72
N ALA A 121 -62.82 -63.28 -63.50
CA ALA A 121 -63.40 -62.04 -63.00
C ALA A 121 -64.70 -62.22 -62.17
N THR A 122 -65.34 -63.39 -62.25
CA THR A 122 -66.53 -63.74 -61.45
C THR A 122 -66.14 -64.55 -60.22
N LEU A 123 -65.24 -65.53 -60.37
CA LEU A 123 -64.73 -66.36 -59.28
C LEU A 123 -63.91 -65.54 -58.28
N ARG A 124 -63.09 -64.58 -58.73
CA ARG A 124 -62.38 -63.65 -57.84
C ARG A 124 -63.34 -62.76 -57.05
N ARG A 125 -64.45 -62.32 -57.65
CA ARG A 125 -65.45 -61.51 -56.93
C ARG A 125 -66.09 -62.32 -55.80
N GLN A 126 -66.51 -63.55 -56.10
CA GLN A 126 -67.06 -64.48 -55.10
C GLN A 126 -66.04 -64.90 -54.03
N LEU A 127 -64.74 -64.96 -54.37
CA LEU A 127 -63.66 -65.19 -53.42
C LEU A 127 -63.49 -63.98 -52.47
N VAL A 128 -63.48 -62.76 -53.01
CA VAL A 128 -63.35 -61.52 -52.22
C VAL A 128 -64.59 -61.29 -51.34
N GLU A 129 -65.79 -61.56 -51.84
CA GLU A 129 -67.04 -61.57 -51.05
C GLU A 129 -66.91 -62.55 -49.87
N ARG A 130 -66.45 -63.79 -50.10
CA ARG A 130 -66.16 -64.77 -49.03
C ARG A 130 -65.06 -64.35 -48.06
N PHE A 131 -64.08 -63.56 -48.49
CA PHE A 131 -63.06 -63.01 -47.58
C PHE A 131 -63.65 -61.91 -46.68
N TYR A 132 -64.48 -61.02 -47.21
CA TYR A 132 -65.18 -60.01 -46.40
C TYR A 132 -66.17 -60.67 -45.42
N ASP A 133 -66.91 -61.71 -45.83
CA ASP A 133 -67.78 -62.49 -44.93
C ASP A 133 -66.99 -62.99 -43.71
N ILE A 134 -65.82 -63.60 -43.94
CA ILE A 134 -64.95 -64.16 -42.88
C ILE A 134 -64.32 -63.05 -42.05
N HIS A 135 -63.90 -61.94 -42.66
CA HIS A 135 -63.31 -60.81 -41.96
C HIS A 135 -64.30 -60.18 -40.97
N GLY A 136 -65.57 -60.06 -41.37
CA GLY A 136 -66.66 -59.56 -40.55
C GLY A 136 -67.10 -60.52 -39.46
N TRP A 137 -67.45 -61.78 -39.76
CA TRP A 137 -67.94 -62.70 -38.71
C TRP A 137 -66.85 -63.07 -37.70
N ALA A 138 -65.58 -63.11 -38.11
CA ALA A 138 -64.48 -63.38 -37.20
C ALA A 138 -64.10 -62.18 -36.31
N GLY A 139 -64.55 -60.95 -36.60
CA GLY A 139 -64.27 -59.76 -35.80
C GLY A 139 -62.81 -59.30 -35.86
N ILE A 140 -62.33 -58.98 -37.06
CA ILE A 140 -60.94 -58.52 -37.31
C ILE A 140 -60.83 -57.00 -37.33
N ASP A 141 -61.83 -56.35 -37.93
CA ASP A 141 -62.07 -54.90 -38.03
C ASP A 141 -62.40 -54.25 -36.67
N GLY A 142 -62.97 -55.02 -35.74
CA GLY A 142 -63.34 -54.57 -34.40
C GLY A 142 -62.24 -54.73 -33.33
N PRO A 143 -62.33 -53.96 -32.22
CA PRO A 143 -61.46 -54.10 -31.05
C PRO A 143 -61.84 -55.29 -30.13
N GLY A 144 -62.70 -56.21 -30.59
CA GLY A 144 -63.15 -57.38 -29.84
C GLY A 144 -62.18 -58.57 -29.93
N GLU A 145 -62.50 -59.64 -29.19
CA GLU A 145 -61.80 -60.92 -29.36
C GLU A 145 -62.21 -61.59 -30.67
N THR A 146 -61.26 -61.69 -31.59
CA THR A 146 -61.42 -62.36 -32.87
C THR A 146 -61.68 -63.86 -32.65
N ASP A 147 -62.70 -64.48 -33.27
CA ASP A 147 -63.26 -65.77 -32.81
C ASP A 147 -62.17 -66.85 -32.57
N PRO A 148 -62.07 -67.43 -31.36
CA PRO A 148 -60.98 -68.31 -30.96
C PRO A 148 -60.77 -69.54 -31.86
N ARG A 149 -61.78 -69.95 -32.65
CA ARG A 149 -61.72 -71.12 -33.55
C ARG A 149 -60.97 -70.85 -34.86
N LEU A 150 -60.82 -69.59 -35.28
CA LEU A 150 -60.03 -69.21 -36.47
C LEU A 150 -58.53 -69.11 -36.11
N SER A 151 -57.80 -70.23 -36.14
CA SER A 151 -56.44 -70.30 -35.57
C SER A 151 -55.41 -69.33 -36.20
N ILE A 152 -54.30 -69.14 -35.49
CA ILE A 152 -53.20 -68.21 -35.81
C ILE A 152 -52.65 -68.39 -37.24
N GLU A 153 -52.32 -69.61 -37.65
CA GLU A 153 -51.78 -69.88 -38.98
C GLU A 153 -52.81 -69.57 -40.09
N ARG A 154 -54.08 -69.84 -39.80
CA ARG A 154 -55.23 -69.61 -40.68
C ARG A 154 -55.42 -68.11 -40.94
N LEU A 155 -55.31 -67.31 -39.89
CA LEU A 155 -55.31 -65.83 -39.96
C LEU A 155 -54.03 -65.28 -40.62
N THR A 156 -52.87 -65.91 -40.39
CA THR A 156 -51.58 -65.53 -41.00
C THR A 156 -51.65 -65.62 -42.51
N LEU A 157 -52.22 -66.72 -42.98
CA LEU A 157 -52.39 -67.02 -44.39
C LEU A 157 -53.40 -66.08 -45.05
N MET A 158 -54.37 -65.54 -44.30
CA MET A 158 -55.30 -64.51 -44.80
C MET A 158 -54.65 -63.13 -44.97
N ALA A 159 -53.81 -62.68 -44.03
CA ALA A 159 -53.16 -61.37 -44.10
C ALA A 159 -52.29 -61.18 -45.37
N HIS A 160 -51.51 -62.20 -45.73
CA HIS A 160 -50.68 -62.18 -46.94
C HIS A 160 -51.51 -62.23 -48.23
N ARG A 161 -52.69 -62.88 -48.20
CA ARG A 161 -53.62 -62.91 -49.34
C ARG A 161 -54.21 -61.52 -49.63
N TRP A 162 -54.52 -60.72 -48.60
CA TRP A 162 -54.93 -59.31 -48.79
C TRP A 162 -53.85 -58.44 -49.44
N LEU A 163 -52.58 -58.56 -49.02
CA LEU A 163 -51.47 -57.87 -49.69
C LEU A 163 -51.34 -58.26 -51.16
N SER A 164 -51.55 -59.54 -51.51
CA SER A 164 -51.50 -60.01 -52.91
C SER A 164 -52.64 -59.52 -53.80
N LEU A 165 -53.61 -58.80 -53.23
CA LEU A 165 -54.73 -58.16 -53.92
C LEU A 165 -54.64 -56.62 -53.89
N GLU A 166 -53.51 -56.05 -53.45
CA GLU A 166 -53.26 -54.59 -53.36
C GLU A 166 -54.13 -53.85 -52.31
N HIS A 167 -54.56 -54.54 -51.25
CA HIS A 167 -55.35 -54.00 -50.14
C HIS A 167 -54.51 -53.88 -48.83
N PRO A 168 -53.73 -52.79 -48.64
CA PRO A 168 -52.78 -52.67 -47.53
C PRO A 168 -53.42 -52.29 -46.18
N TRP A 169 -54.62 -51.71 -46.16
CA TRP A 169 -55.30 -51.32 -44.91
C TRP A 169 -55.87 -52.56 -44.21
N GLU A 170 -56.60 -53.37 -44.96
CA GLU A 170 -57.21 -54.64 -44.56
C GLU A 170 -56.12 -55.66 -44.17
N ALA A 171 -54.99 -55.65 -44.88
CA ALA A 171 -53.80 -56.40 -44.49
C ALA A 171 -53.21 -55.92 -43.16
N ALA A 172 -53.07 -54.61 -42.93
CA ALA A 172 -52.57 -54.06 -41.67
C ALA A 172 -53.48 -54.46 -40.48
N GLU A 173 -54.79 -54.42 -40.65
CA GLU A 173 -55.76 -54.84 -39.63
C GLU A 173 -55.72 -56.37 -39.39
N CYS A 174 -55.54 -57.18 -40.43
CA CYS A 174 -55.26 -58.62 -40.27
C CYS A 174 -53.94 -58.88 -39.51
N PHE A 175 -52.88 -58.12 -39.77
CA PHE A 175 -51.61 -58.22 -39.02
C PHE A 175 -51.73 -57.73 -37.58
N GLU A 176 -52.59 -56.74 -37.29
CA GLU A 176 -52.91 -56.36 -35.91
C GLU A 176 -53.78 -57.40 -35.19
N ALA A 177 -54.73 -58.06 -35.87
CA ALA A 177 -55.48 -59.17 -35.29
C ALA A 177 -54.59 -60.39 -35.04
N LEU A 178 -53.61 -60.65 -35.91
CA LEU A 178 -52.55 -61.62 -35.67
C LEU A 178 -51.76 -61.27 -34.42
N ALA A 179 -51.30 -60.02 -34.30
CA ALA A 179 -50.59 -59.55 -33.12
C ALA A 179 -51.38 -59.65 -31.79
N ARG A 180 -52.72 -59.65 -31.84
CA ARG A 180 -53.58 -59.89 -30.67
C ARG A 180 -53.63 -61.37 -30.26
N ARG A 181 -53.48 -62.30 -31.22
CA ARG A 181 -53.65 -63.75 -31.03
C ARG A 181 -52.33 -64.52 -30.98
N ASP A 182 -51.54 -64.36 -32.03
CA ASP A 182 -50.17 -64.87 -32.19
C ASP A 182 -49.23 -63.97 -31.41
N GLN A 183 -49.20 -64.16 -30.09
CA GLN A 183 -48.35 -63.35 -29.21
C GLN A 183 -46.87 -63.66 -29.40
N ASP A 184 -46.52 -64.83 -29.93
CA ASP A 184 -45.15 -65.28 -30.18
C ASP A 184 -44.54 -64.56 -31.41
N ARG A 185 -45.23 -64.54 -32.56
CA ARG A 185 -44.79 -63.81 -33.76
C ARG A 185 -45.29 -62.37 -33.80
N ARG A 186 -45.81 -61.87 -32.68
CA ARG A 186 -46.39 -60.52 -32.52
C ARG A 186 -45.46 -59.40 -32.94
N PHE A 187 -44.15 -59.50 -32.66
CA PHE A 187 -43.16 -58.56 -33.17
C PHE A 187 -43.20 -58.48 -34.70
N HIS A 188 -43.13 -59.64 -35.38
CA HIS A 188 -43.14 -59.74 -36.83
C HIS A 188 -44.43 -59.18 -37.43
N TRP A 189 -45.59 -59.55 -36.87
CA TRP A 189 -46.88 -59.07 -37.38
C TRP A 189 -47.08 -57.57 -37.16
N LEU A 190 -46.71 -57.02 -36.00
CA LEU A 190 -46.80 -55.59 -35.77
C LEU A 190 -45.77 -54.78 -36.57
N ARG A 191 -44.62 -55.38 -36.93
CA ARG A 191 -43.66 -54.76 -37.85
C ARG A 191 -44.23 -54.61 -39.25
N GLU A 192 -44.83 -55.66 -39.81
CA GLU A 192 -45.50 -55.60 -41.12
C GLU A 192 -46.77 -54.74 -41.07
N ALA A 193 -47.51 -54.72 -39.96
CA ALA A 193 -48.59 -53.76 -39.75
C ALA A 193 -48.08 -52.31 -39.76
N GLY A 194 -46.99 -51.99 -39.06
CA GLY A 194 -46.39 -50.65 -39.06
C GLY A 194 -45.90 -50.21 -40.44
N ARG A 195 -45.28 -51.13 -41.18
CA ARG A 195 -44.87 -50.93 -42.58
C ARG A 195 -46.07 -50.66 -43.49
N SER A 196 -47.16 -51.40 -43.31
CA SER A 196 -48.40 -51.25 -44.07
C SER A 196 -49.12 -49.94 -43.72
N TRP A 197 -49.15 -49.54 -42.45
CA TRP A 197 -49.67 -48.24 -42.00
C TRP A 197 -48.86 -47.06 -42.55
N MET A 198 -47.54 -47.22 -42.71
CA MET A 198 -46.69 -46.19 -43.33
C MET A 198 -46.96 -46.07 -44.84
N GLN A 199 -47.16 -47.19 -45.54
CA GLN A 199 -47.62 -47.21 -46.93
C GLN A 199 -49.03 -46.62 -47.10
N ALA A 200 -49.90 -46.79 -46.10
CA ALA A 200 -51.21 -46.14 -46.01
C ALA A 200 -51.16 -44.68 -45.47
N GLY A 201 -49.96 -44.06 -45.41
CA GLY A 201 -49.80 -42.63 -45.11
C GLY A 201 -50.11 -42.20 -43.68
N SER A 202 -50.08 -43.13 -42.71
CA SER A 202 -50.52 -42.89 -41.32
C SER A 202 -49.36 -43.00 -40.31
N PRO A 203 -48.43 -42.02 -40.22
CA PRO A 203 -47.19 -42.14 -39.44
C PRO A 203 -47.41 -42.36 -37.93
N ILE A 204 -48.48 -41.81 -37.34
CA ILE A 204 -48.82 -42.03 -35.93
C ILE A 204 -49.24 -43.49 -35.68
N ARG A 205 -50.02 -44.10 -36.59
CA ARG A 205 -50.35 -45.54 -36.51
C ARG A 205 -49.12 -46.41 -36.80
N ALA A 206 -48.27 -46.03 -37.75
CA ALA A 206 -47.01 -46.73 -38.04
C ALA A 206 -46.07 -46.73 -36.83
N SER A 207 -45.80 -45.56 -36.23
CA SER A 207 -44.99 -45.39 -35.02
C SER A 207 -45.55 -46.22 -33.85
N SER A 208 -46.87 -46.22 -33.65
CA SER A 208 -47.54 -46.99 -32.60
C SER A 208 -47.58 -48.50 -32.88
N ALA A 209 -47.68 -48.93 -34.13
CA ALA A 209 -47.57 -50.35 -34.51
C ALA A 209 -46.13 -50.85 -34.31
N TRP A 210 -45.12 -50.10 -34.76
CA TRP A 210 -43.71 -50.39 -34.48
C TRP A 210 -43.37 -50.33 -32.98
N HIS A 211 -43.99 -49.43 -32.21
CA HIS A 211 -43.83 -49.42 -30.75
C HIS A 211 -44.43 -50.67 -30.09
N ARG A 212 -45.63 -51.08 -30.51
CA ARG A 212 -46.25 -52.33 -30.04
C ARG A 212 -45.48 -53.57 -30.54
N ALA A 213 -44.81 -53.49 -31.69
CA ALA A 213 -43.91 -54.52 -32.20
C ALA A 213 -42.71 -54.66 -31.28
N TRP A 214 -41.98 -53.57 -31.04
CA TRP A 214 -40.86 -53.50 -30.12
C TRP A 214 -41.24 -54.01 -28.71
N LEU A 215 -42.39 -53.61 -28.18
CA LEU A 215 -42.94 -54.12 -26.90
C LEU A 215 -43.21 -55.63 -26.88
N ALA A 216 -43.22 -56.28 -28.05
CA ALA A 216 -43.43 -57.72 -28.22
C ALA A 216 -42.18 -58.46 -28.73
N ARG A 217 -41.03 -57.78 -28.90
CA ARG A 217 -39.75 -58.45 -29.22
C ARG A 217 -39.32 -59.42 -28.12
N ASP A 218 -39.74 -59.15 -26.87
CA ASP A 218 -39.31 -59.82 -25.64
C ASP A 218 -39.76 -61.31 -25.58
N MET A 219 -40.45 -61.80 -26.63
CA MET A 219 -40.82 -63.21 -26.84
C MET A 219 -40.13 -63.86 -28.05
N GLY A 220 -39.27 -63.16 -28.82
CA GLY A 220 -38.81 -63.60 -30.14
C GLY A 220 -37.29 -63.67 -30.39
N ALA A 221 -36.44 -63.01 -29.60
CA ALA A 221 -35.01 -62.87 -29.90
C ALA A 221 -34.14 -64.09 -29.50
N SER A 222 -34.34 -65.24 -30.15
CA SER A 222 -33.44 -66.41 -30.04
C SER A 222 -33.62 -67.41 -31.19
N VAL A 223 -32.51 -68.02 -31.65
CA VAL A 223 -32.46 -69.11 -32.66
C VAL A 223 -32.94 -68.62 -34.05
N LEU A 224 -32.09 -68.24 -35.01
CA LEU A 224 -30.85 -68.87 -35.52
C LEU A 224 -29.88 -67.79 -36.05
N GLY A 225 -28.56 -67.77 -35.80
CA GLY A 225 -27.74 -68.67 -34.98
C GLY A 225 -26.74 -69.55 -35.75
N TRP A 226 -26.77 -69.59 -37.09
CA TRP A 226 -25.82 -70.43 -37.88
C TRP A 226 -25.41 -69.88 -39.27
N LEU A 227 -25.93 -68.75 -39.75
CA LEU A 227 -25.41 -68.16 -41.00
C LEU A 227 -24.14 -67.32 -40.81
N ASP A 228 -23.83 -66.93 -39.56
CA ASP A 228 -22.50 -66.48 -39.12
C ASP A 228 -21.42 -67.58 -39.20
N LEU A 229 -21.77 -68.82 -39.59
CA LEU A 229 -20.81 -69.91 -39.83
C LEU A 229 -20.42 -70.09 -41.30
N VAL A 230 -21.00 -69.33 -42.23
CA VAL A 230 -20.62 -69.36 -43.67
C VAL A 230 -19.84 -68.13 -44.10
N ILE A 231 -20.00 -67.00 -43.38
CA ILE A 231 -19.11 -65.84 -43.45
C ILE A 231 -18.31 -65.81 -42.15
N PRO A 232 -16.97 -65.99 -42.16
CA PRO A 232 -16.17 -65.74 -40.98
C PRO A 232 -16.34 -64.27 -40.57
N PRO A 233 -16.65 -63.94 -39.29
CA PRO A 233 -16.84 -62.56 -38.83
C PRO A 233 -15.54 -61.74 -38.75
N ALA A 234 -14.55 -62.08 -39.58
CA ALA A 234 -13.40 -61.24 -39.88
C ALA A 234 -13.71 -60.44 -41.15
N GLN A 235 -13.96 -59.13 -40.98
CA GLN A 235 -14.24 -58.13 -42.04
C GLN A 235 -15.69 -57.98 -42.50
N ALA A 236 -16.62 -57.88 -41.55
CA ALA A 236 -17.79 -57.00 -41.68
C ALA A 236 -18.07 -56.36 -40.30
N ALA A 237 -17.70 -55.09 -40.14
CA ALA A 237 -18.05 -54.27 -38.97
C ALA A 237 -19.12 -53.22 -39.30
N ASP A 238 -19.68 -53.31 -40.50
CA ASP A 238 -20.71 -52.44 -41.06
C ASP A 238 -22.02 -53.23 -41.23
N GLU A 239 -23.15 -52.58 -40.93
CA GLU A 239 -24.51 -52.91 -41.40
C GLU A 239 -25.07 -54.33 -41.17
N ILE A 240 -25.19 -54.76 -39.91
CA ILE A 240 -26.26 -55.70 -39.50
C ILE A 240 -27.09 -55.06 -38.38
N GLU A 241 -28.11 -54.27 -38.76
CA GLU A 241 -29.11 -53.77 -37.81
C GLU A 241 -29.89 -54.94 -37.19
N SER A 242 -29.92 -55.06 -35.86
CA SER A 242 -30.85 -55.97 -35.21
C SER A 242 -32.30 -55.49 -35.45
N PRO A 243 -33.24 -56.38 -35.79
CA PRO A 243 -34.58 -55.98 -36.25
C PRO A 243 -35.33 -55.16 -35.19
N ASP A 244 -35.13 -55.46 -33.92
CA ASP A 244 -35.75 -54.76 -32.80
C ASP A 244 -35.25 -53.31 -32.65
N ARG A 245 -33.94 -53.09 -32.86
CA ARG A 245 -33.31 -51.76 -32.91
C ARG A 245 -33.80 -50.98 -34.12
N GLN A 246 -33.86 -51.61 -35.28
CA GLN A 246 -34.38 -51.02 -36.51
C GLN A 246 -35.84 -50.57 -36.35
N VAL A 247 -36.67 -51.37 -35.67
CA VAL A 247 -38.08 -51.06 -35.37
C VAL A 247 -38.21 -49.98 -34.30
N ALA A 248 -37.31 -49.93 -33.30
CA ALA A 248 -37.21 -48.79 -32.38
C ALA A 248 -36.90 -47.49 -33.13
N ARG A 249 -35.89 -47.51 -34.01
CA ARG A 249 -35.46 -46.38 -34.83
C ARG A 249 -36.59 -45.87 -35.73
N GLN A 250 -37.21 -46.75 -36.51
CA GLN A 250 -38.36 -46.42 -37.38
C GLN A 250 -39.55 -45.85 -36.59
N SER A 251 -39.80 -46.34 -35.37
CA SER A 251 -40.84 -45.80 -34.50
C SER A 251 -40.53 -44.38 -34.00
N LEU A 252 -39.28 -44.07 -33.65
CA LEU A 252 -38.86 -42.71 -33.26
C LEU A 252 -38.84 -41.74 -34.44
N GLU A 253 -38.34 -42.17 -35.61
CA GLU A 253 -38.35 -41.36 -36.84
C GLU A 253 -39.78 -40.96 -37.24
N ALA A 254 -40.73 -41.90 -37.20
CA ALA A 254 -42.14 -41.62 -37.47
C ALA A 254 -42.82 -40.77 -36.36
N ALA A 255 -42.36 -40.86 -35.11
CA ALA A 255 -42.82 -39.99 -34.03
C ALA A 255 -42.30 -38.54 -34.18
N PHE A 256 -41.05 -38.38 -34.61
CA PHE A 256 -40.43 -37.07 -34.88
C PHE A 256 -41.11 -36.36 -36.06
N GLN A 257 -41.47 -37.09 -37.12
CA GLN A 257 -42.25 -36.54 -38.25
C GLN A 257 -43.68 -36.11 -37.90
N SER A 258 -44.13 -36.28 -36.65
CA SER A 258 -45.49 -35.92 -36.19
C SER A 258 -45.52 -35.10 -34.89
N ASP A 259 -44.36 -34.58 -34.44
CA ASP A 259 -44.19 -33.82 -33.18
C ASP A 259 -44.88 -34.49 -31.97
N SER A 260 -44.98 -35.82 -31.99
CA SER A 260 -45.84 -36.56 -31.07
C SER A 260 -45.20 -36.72 -29.69
N GLN A 261 -45.84 -36.18 -28.66
CA GLN A 261 -45.44 -36.30 -27.26
C GLN A 261 -45.36 -37.76 -26.76
N GLN A 262 -45.95 -38.72 -27.52
CA GLN A 262 -45.80 -40.16 -27.27
C GLN A 262 -44.37 -40.66 -27.60
N GLY A 263 -43.67 -40.04 -28.56
CA GLY A 263 -42.32 -40.42 -28.98
C GLY A 263 -41.28 -40.37 -27.87
N ILE A 264 -41.42 -39.46 -26.90
CA ILE A 264 -40.56 -39.39 -25.70
C ILE A 264 -40.70 -40.66 -24.85
N ASN A 265 -41.94 -41.13 -24.69
CA ASN A 265 -42.24 -42.30 -23.87
C ASN A 265 -41.86 -43.61 -24.57
N TYR A 266 -41.83 -43.60 -25.91
CA TYR A 266 -41.25 -44.69 -26.69
C TYR A 266 -39.72 -44.67 -26.54
N ALA A 267 -39.08 -43.50 -26.70
CA ALA A 267 -37.63 -43.33 -26.54
C ALA A 267 -37.11 -43.72 -25.15
N ARG A 268 -37.85 -43.41 -24.07
CA ARG A 268 -37.58 -43.90 -22.69
C ARG A 268 -37.42 -45.41 -22.67
N GLN A 269 -38.46 -46.13 -23.07
CA GLN A 269 -38.46 -47.60 -23.09
C GLN A 269 -37.37 -48.16 -24.02
N TYR A 270 -37.15 -47.54 -25.17
CA TYR A 270 -36.14 -47.98 -26.14
C TYR A 270 -34.73 -47.89 -25.56
N LEU A 271 -34.43 -46.81 -24.85
CA LEU A 271 -33.15 -46.58 -24.20
C LEU A 271 -33.00 -47.31 -22.86
N ASP A 272 -34.07 -47.79 -22.24
CA ASP A 272 -33.95 -48.70 -21.11
C ASP A 272 -33.33 -50.05 -21.52
N VAL A 273 -33.47 -50.47 -22.79
CA VAL A 273 -32.99 -51.77 -23.31
C VAL A 273 -31.93 -51.67 -24.41
N TYR A 274 -31.83 -50.54 -25.11
CA TYR A 274 -30.68 -50.17 -25.94
C TYR A 274 -29.94 -49.01 -25.25
N PRO A 275 -29.27 -49.29 -24.11
CA PRO A 275 -28.76 -48.25 -23.21
C PRO A 275 -27.62 -47.44 -23.83
N ASN A 276 -26.86 -48.09 -24.73
CA ASN A 276 -25.59 -47.63 -25.24
C ASN A 276 -25.64 -47.46 -26.77
N ASP A 277 -26.82 -47.10 -27.30
CA ASP A 277 -27.05 -46.94 -28.73
C ASP A 277 -27.00 -45.45 -29.11
N ALA A 278 -25.90 -45.03 -29.75
CA ALA A 278 -25.63 -43.62 -29.98
C ALA A 278 -26.67 -42.92 -30.88
N GLU A 279 -27.23 -43.64 -31.86
CA GLU A 279 -28.21 -43.10 -32.81
C GLU A 279 -29.60 -42.98 -32.17
N LEU A 280 -30.04 -44.01 -31.43
CA LEU A 280 -31.29 -43.95 -30.67
C LEU A 280 -31.21 -42.89 -29.56
N LEU A 281 -30.05 -42.71 -28.92
CA LEU A 281 -29.82 -41.65 -27.94
C LEU A 281 -29.92 -40.27 -28.58
N ASP A 282 -29.29 -40.03 -29.73
CA ASP A 282 -29.34 -38.73 -30.40
C ASP A 282 -30.75 -38.38 -30.91
N LEU A 283 -31.47 -39.35 -31.50
CA LEU A 283 -32.89 -39.18 -31.86
C LEU A 283 -33.77 -38.87 -30.65
N ALA A 284 -33.53 -39.55 -29.52
CA ALA A 284 -34.25 -39.33 -28.27
C ALA A 284 -33.96 -37.94 -27.67
N ILE A 285 -32.70 -37.48 -27.69
CA ILE A 285 -32.32 -36.13 -27.26
C ILE A 285 -33.02 -35.08 -28.13
N ARG A 286 -33.03 -35.24 -29.46
CA ARG A 286 -33.75 -34.33 -30.38
C ARG A 286 -35.25 -34.29 -30.09
N LEU A 287 -35.88 -35.45 -29.88
CA LEU A 287 -37.30 -35.54 -29.49
C LEU A 287 -37.58 -34.83 -28.16
N ALA A 288 -36.76 -35.06 -27.13
CA ALA A 288 -36.90 -34.42 -25.83
C ALA A 288 -36.67 -32.90 -25.87
N LEU A 289 -35.79 -32.40 -26.73
CA LEU A 289 -35.61 -30.96 -26.94
C LEU A 289 -36.79 -30.33 -27.70
N ALA A 290 -37.30 -30.99 -28.76
CA ALA A 290 -38.42 -30.48 -29.57
C ALA A 290 -39.70 -30.27 -28.75
N VAL A 291 -39.91 -31.10 -27.72
CA VAL A 291 -41.05 -31.02 -26.77
C VAL A 291 -40.72 -30.32 -25.45
N ASN A 292 -39.51 -29.74 -25.33
CA ASN A 292 -39.02 -29.00 -24.15
C ASN A 292 -38.92 -29.82 -22.83
N ASP A 293 -38.65 -31.12 -22.92
CA ASP A 293 -38.36 -32.04 -21.79
C ASP A 293 -36.82 -32.13 -21.57
N VAL A 294 -36.24 -31.01 -21.15
CA VAL A 294 -34.77 -30.82 -21.16
C VAL A 294 -34.03 -31.65 -20.10
N ASP A 295 -34.70 -32.00 -19.00
CA ASP A 295 -34.18 -32.94 -17.99
C ASP A 295 -33.95 -34.34 -18.58
N GLN A 296 -34.90 -34.84 -19.37
CA GLN A 296 -34.77 -36.13 -20.03
C GLN A 296 -33.69 -36.10 -21.12
N ALA A 297 -33.62 -35.01 -21.89
CA ALA A 297 -32.57 -34.78 -22.87
C ALA A 297 -31.17 -34.83 -22.24
N LEU A 298 -30.97 -34.20 -21.07
CA LEU A 298 -29.69 -34.19 -20.36
C LEU A 298 -29.27 -35.58 -19.86
N SER A 299 -30.22 -36.35 -19.32
CA SER A 299 -29.95 -37.73 -18.90
C SER A 299 -29.41 -38.59 -20.06
N TRP A 300 -30.02 -38.46 -21.24
CA TRP A 300 -29.59 -39.18 -22.43
C TRP A 300 -28.30 -38.62 -23.06
N ALA A 301 -28.10 -37.30 -23.06
CA ALA A 301 -26.85 -36.70 -23.55
C ALA A 301 -25.64 -37.11 -22.69
N THR A 302 -25.84 -37.26 -21.37
CA THR A 302 -24.80 -37.76 -20.45
C THR A 302 -24.44 -39.21 -20.78
N ARG A 303 -25.46 -40.03 -21.08
CA ARG A 303 -25.28 -41.43 -21.48
C ARG A 303 -24.62 -41.59 -22.85
N LEU A 304 -24.91 -40.68 -23.79
CA LEU A 304 -24.33 -40.64 -25.14
C LEU A 304 -22.83 -40.33 -25.13
N GLN A 305 -22.40 -39.39 -24.29
CA GLN A 305 -20.98 -39.08 -24.11
C GLN A 305 -20.21 -40.24 -23.44
N ALA A 306 -20.83 -40.99 -22.53
CA ALA A 306 -20.22 -42.15 -21.89
C ALA A 306 -19.96 -43.35 -22.84
N LEU A 307 -20.33 -43.25 -24.13
CA LEU A 307 -20.08 -44.28 -25.15
C LEU A 307 -18.78 -44.08 -25.93
N ASP A 308 -18.31 -42.83 -26.00
CA ASP A 308 -17.05 -42.44 -26.61
C ASP A 308 -16.64 -41.15 -25.94
N GLU A 309 -15.79 -41.30 -24.92
CA GLU A 309 -15.57 -40.29 -23.90
C GLU A 309 -14.90 -39.01 -24.44
N ASP A 310 -14.22 -39.12 -25.58
CA ASP A 310 -13.45 -38.04 -26.22
C ASP A 310 -14.01 -37.61 -27.60
N ASP A 311 -15.19 -38.12 -28.01
CA ASP A 311 -15.89 -37.65 -29.21
C ASP A 311 -16.33 -36.18 -29.04
N PRO A 312 -15.81 -35.24 -29.85
CA PRO A 312 -16.07 -33.82 -29.67
C PRO A 312 -17.53 -33.44 -29.92
N GLU A 313 -18.24 -34.11 -30.84
CA GLU A 313 -19.66 -33.82 -31.09
C GLU A 313 -20.53 -34.21 -29.89
N ARG A 314 -20.20 -35.33 -29.22
CA ARG A 314 -20.95 -35.79 -28.03
C ARG A 314 -20.65 -34.94 -26.82
N LEU A 315 -19.40 -34.52 -26.65
CA LEU A 315 -18.98 -33.56 -25.61
C LEU A 315 -19.70 -32.21 -25.79
N GLU A 316 -19.80 -31.69 -27.01
CA GLU A 316 -20.50 -30.42 -27.28
C GLU A 316 -22.02 -30.56 -27.08
N ARG A 317 -22.61 -31.68 -27.53
CA ARG A 317 -24.05 -31.95 -27.35
C ARG A 317 -24.43 -32.08 -25.88
N LEU A 318 -23.62 -32.76 -25.07
CA LEU A 318 -23.78 -32.81 -23.61
C LEU A 318 -23.66 -31.41 -22.99
N ALA A 319 -22.64 -30.63 -23.36
CA ALA A 319 -22.46 -29.28 -22.85
C ALA A 319 -23.66 -28.37 -23.15
N ALA A 320 -24.12 -28.35 -24.40
CA ALA A 320 -25.26 -27.54 -24.84
C ALA A 320 -26.56 -27.92 -24.12
N VAL A 321 -26.84 -29.22 -23.96
CA VAL A 321 -28.06 -29.69 -23.29
C VAL A 321 -27.99 -29.46 -21.76
N ALA A 322 -26.82 -29.60 -21.14
CA ALA A 322 -26.63 -29.31 -19.72
C ALA A 322 -26.83 -27.80 -19.41
N LEU A 323 -26.36 -26.92 -20.29
CA LEU A 323 -26.62 -25.49 -20.21
C LEU A 323 -28.11 -25.16 -20.42
N ALA A 324 -28.77 -25.78 -21.39
CA ALA A 324 -30.20 -25.60 -21.64
C ALA A 324 -31.08 -26.10 -20.48
N ALA A 325 -30.66 -27.18 -19.79
CA ALA A 325 -31.32 -27.72 -18.61
C ALA A 325 -31.10 -26.89 -17.33
N GLY A 326 -30.31 -25.81 -17.39
CA GLY A 326 -29.96 -25.00 -16.23
C GLY A 326 -29.05 -25.70 -15.22
N LYS A 327 -28.29 -26.71 -15.64
CA LYS A 327 -27.32 -27.48 -14.82
C LYS A 327 -25.89 -27.29 -15.33
N PRO A 328 -25.36 -26.05 -15.29
CA PRO A 328 -24.08 -25.70 -15.89
C PRO A 328 -22.91 -26.52 -15.35
N GLU A 329 -22.96 -27.00 -14.11
CA GLU A 329 -21.96 -27.87 -13.49
C GLU A 329 -21.67 -29.14 -14.31
N LEU A 330 -22.68 -29.70 -14.99
CA LEU A 330 -22.54 -30.87 -15.84
C LEU A 330 -21.93 -30.54 -17.23
N SER A 331 -21.94 -29.27 -17.64
CA SER A 331 -21.29 -28.82 -18.87
C SER A 331 -19.79 -28.51 -18.70
N VAL A 332 -19.32 -28.28 -17.48
CA VAL A 332 -17.92 -27.86 -17.21
C VAL A 332 -16.90 -28.90 -17.67
N ALA A 333 -17.03 -30.17 -17.26
CA ALA A 333 -16.05 -31.19 -17.60
C ALA A 333 -15.99 -31.52 -19.11
N PRO A 334 -17.11 -31.64 -19.85
CA PRO A 334 -17.09 -31.75 -21.31
C PRO A 334 -16.43 -30.56 -22.00
N LEU A 335 -16.82 -29.33 -21.62
CA LEU A 335 -16.22 -28.11 -22.16
C LEU A 335 -14.74 -27.97 -21.81
N GLN A 336 -14.28 -28.55 -20.69
CA GLN A 336 -12.87 -28.57 -20.31
C GLN A 336 -12.04 -29.52 -21.19
N ARG A 337 -12.60 -30.66 -21.64
CA ARG A 337 -11.95 -31.53 -22.65
C ARG A 337 -11.87 -30.83 -24.01
N LEU A 338 -12.98 -30.26 -24.47
CA LEU A 338 -13.05 -29.51 -25.73
C LEU A 338 -12.11 -28.29 -25.75
N ASN A 339 -12.03 -27.55 -24.64
CA ASN A 339 -11.11 -26.43 -24.48
C ASN A 339 -9.63 -26.84 -24.47
N ALA A 340 -9.30 -28.11 -24.17
CA ALA A 340 -7.93 -28.61 -24.25
C ALA A 340 -7.49 -28.92 -25.69
N THR A 341 -8.43 -29.14 -26.61
CA THR A 341 -8.15 -29.40 -28.04
C THR A 341 -8.31 -28.14 -28.90
N ASP A 342 -9.36 -27.34 -28.67
CA ASP A 342 -9.51 -25.98 -29.23
C ASP A 342 -9.88 -24.95 -28.13
N PRO A 343 -8.87 -24.29 -27.54
CA PRO A 343 -9.09 -23.23 -26.56
C PRO A 343 -9.81 -22.00 -27.12
N VAL A 344 -9.71 -21.72 -28.42
CA VAL A 344 -10.23 -20.48 -29.02
C VAL A 344 -11.75 -20.56 -29.18
N THR A 345 -12.25 -21.73 -29.61
CA THR A 345 -13.70 -21.95 -29.79
C THR A 345 -14.44 -22.12 -28.47
N TYR A 346 -13.89 -22.87 -27.50
CA TYR A 346 -14.67 -23.33 -26.33
C TYR A 346 -14.42 -22.58 -25.02
N ALA A 347 -13.32 -21.83 -24.84
CA ALA A 347 -13.00 -21.17 -23.56
C ALA A 347 -14.10 -20.22 -23.05
N HIS A 348 -14.75 -19.47 -23.94
CA HIS A 348 -15.86 -18.58 -23.57
C HIS A 348 -17.10 -19.33 -23.09
N GLN A 349 -17.37 -20.51 -23.66
CA GLN A 349 -18.47 -21.36 -23.22
C GLN A 349 -18.13 -21.99 -21.85
N LEU A 350 -16.92 -22.55 -21.72
CA LEU A 350 -16.40 -23.13 -20.48
C LEU A 350 -16.42 -22.11 -19.32
N ALA A 351 -15.95 -20.89 -19.54
CA ALA A 351 -15.94 -19.85 -18.51
C ALA A 351 -17.36 -19.39 -18.12
N ASN A 352 -18.31 -19.39 -19.06
CA ASN A 352 -19.70 -19.09 -18.72
C ASN A 352 -20.37 -20.24 -17.96
N ALA A 353 -20.13 -21.49 -18.34
CA ALA A 353 -20.53 -22.68 -17.58
C ALA A 353 -20.00 -22.64 -16.14
N GLN A 354 -18.68 -22.52 -15.96
CA GLN A 354 -18.04 -22.43 -14.65
C GLN A 354 -18.60 -21.27 -13.81
N ARG A 355 -18.83 -20.09 -14.42
CA ARG A 355 -19.46 -18.95 -13.72
C ARG A 355 -20.88 -19.27 -13.25
N TRP A 356 -21.70 -19.90 -14.09
CA TRP A 356 -23.08 -20.24 -13.75
C TRP A 356 -23.17 -21.40 -12.75
N SER A 357 -22.19 -22.31 -12.73
CA SER A 357 -22.07 -23.39 -11.73
C SER A 357 -21.43 -22.95 -10.41
N GLY A 358 -21.15 -21.65 -10.24
CA GLY A 358 -20.54 -21.09 -9.03
C GLY A 358 -19.00 -21.16 -8.97
N ASP A 359 -18.34 -21.88 -9.89
CA ASP A 359 -16.88 -21.90 -10.04
C ASP A 359 -16.36 -20.63 -10.72
N THR A 360 -16.57 -19.49 -10.04
CA THR A 360 -16.01 -18.20 -10.45
C THR A 360 -14.47 -18.22 -10.51
N PRO A 361 -13.73 -18.89 -9.60
CA PRO A 361 -12.27 -18.99 -9.71
C PRO A 361 -11.79 -19.72 -10.98
N GLY A 362 -12.38 -20.87 -11.32
CA GLY A 362 -12.04 -21.61 -12.53
C GLY A 362 -12.44 -20.86 -13.80
N ALA A 363 -13.63 -20.23 -13.82
CA ALA A 363 -14.06 -19.38 -14.92
C ALA A 363 -13.07 -18.25 -15.21
N MET A 364 -12.55 -17.59 -14.18
CA MET A 364 -11.53 -16.56 -14.33
C MET A 364 -10.19 -17.11 -14.83
N ALA A 365 -9.79 -18.30 -14.38
CA ALA A 365 -8.57 -18.97 -14.86
C ALA A 365 -8.68 -19.37 -16.35
N THR A 366 -9.84 -19.85 -16.79
CA THR A 366 -10.12 -20.17 -18.20
C THR A 366 -10.01 -18.92 -19.09
N LEU A 367 -10.62 -17.81 -18.69
CA LEU A 367 -10.54 -16.54 -19.45
C LEU A 367 -9.11 -15.97 -19.47
N GLU A 368 -8.36 -16.10 -18.37
CA GLU A 368 -6.97 -15.68 -18.30
C GLU A 368 -6.05 -16.52 -19.18
N ALA A 369 -6.27 -17.85 -19.23
CA ALA A 369 -5.55 -18.75 -20.11
C ALA A 369 -5.84 -18.48 -21.59
N LEU A 370 -7.10 -18.23 -21.96
CA LEU A 370 -7.48 -17.78 -23.30
C LEU A 370 -6.77 -16.46 -23.62
N ALA A 371 -7.01 -15.40 -22.85
CA ALA A 371 -6.51 -14.05 -23.12
C ALA A 371 -4.97 -13.94 -23.11
N THR A 372 -4.27 -14.88 -22.48
CA THR A 372 -2.80 -14.94 -22.46
C THR A 372 -2.23 -15.75 -23.63
N SER A 373 -2.89 -16.85 -24.03
CA SER A 373 -2.45 -17.68 -25.18
C SER A 373 -2.84 -17.05 -26.53
N HIS A 374 -4.02 -16.45 -26.61
CA HIS A 374 -4.60 -15.82 -27.78
C HIS A 374 -5.08 -14.41 -27.40
N PRO A 375 -4.59 -13.34 -28.06
CA PRO A 375 -4.98 -11.96 -27.73
C PRO A 375 -6.47 -11.62 -27.98
N ASP A 376 -7.34 -12.01 -27.06
CA ASP A 376 -8.77 -11.68 -27.07
C ASP A 376 -9.14 -10.63 -26.01
N ALA A 377 -9.65 -9.50 -26.51
CA ALA A 377 -10.14 -8.39 -25.70
C ALA A 377 -11.54 -8.64 -25.09
N ALA A 378 -12.30 -9.63 -25.56
CA ALA A 378 -13.57 -10.01 -24.93
C ALA A 378 -13.32 -10.81 -23.64
N ALA A 379 -12.42 -11.80 -23.69
CA ALA A 379 -12.01 -12.59 -22.53
C ALA A 379 -11.44 -11.73 -21.40
N ASP A 380 -10.52 -10.81 -21.70
CA ASP A 380 -9.99 -9.88 -20.70
C ASP A 380 -11.10 -8.99 -20.10
N ARG A 381 -12.06 -8.47 -20.88
CA ARG A 381 -13.18 -7.65 -20.35
C ARG A 381 -14.14 -8.43 -19.47
N GLN A 382 -14.47 -9.67 -19.84
CA GLN A 382 -15.31 -10.53 -19.01
C GLN A 382 -14.60 -10.86 -17.69
N LEU A 383 -13.31 -11.19 -17.76
CA LEU A 383 -12.44 -11.41 -16.59
C LEU A 383 -12.40 -10.19 -15.67
N VAL A 384 -12.19 -8.98 -16.19
CA VAL A 384 -12.26 -7.73 -15.40
C VAL A 384 -13.60 -7.58 -14.69
N THR A 385 -14.70 -7.82 -15.41
CA THR A 385 -16.06 -7.64 -14.87
C THR A 385 -16.32 -8.62 -13.71
N MET A 386 -15.92 -9.88 -13.87
CA MET A 386 -16.05 -10.92 -12.84
C MET A 386 -15.14 -10.65 -11.64
N ALA A 387 -13.87 -10.31 -11.90
CA ALA A 387 -12.87 -10.05 -10.87
C ALA A 387 -13.21 -8.80 -10.04
N LEU A 388 -13.74 -7.75 -10.67
CA LEU A 388 -14.26 -6.57 -9.95
C LEU A 388 -15.45 -6.91 -9.04
N ALA A 389 -16.41 -7.71 -9.53
CA ALA A 389 -17.58 -8.13 -8.76
C ALA A 389 -17.22 -9.06 -7.59
N GLY A 390 -16.21 -9.91 -7.77
CA GLY A 390 -15.64 -10.78 -6.73
C GLY A 390 -14.60 -10.11 -5.82
N TYR A 391 -14.35 -8.80 -5.97
CA TYR A 391 -13.30 -8.04 -5.28
C TYR A 391 -11.85 -8.53 -5.52
N ASP A 392 -11.62 -9.43 -6.48
CA ASP A 392 -10.29 -9.85 -6.95
C ASP A 392 -9.66 -8.74 -7.80
N ARG A 393 -9.19 -7.69 -7.14
CA ARG A 393 -8.56 -6.55 -7.81
C ARG A 393 -7.23 -6.92 -8.48
N VAL A 394 -6.60 -8.04 -8.11
CA VAL A 394 -5.33 -8.51 -8.70
C VAL A 394 -5.56 -9.09 -10.10
N ARG A 395 -6.54 -9.97 -10.29
CA ARG A 395 -6.92 -10.43 -11.64
C ARG A 395 -7.50 -9.32 -12.50
N ALA A 396 -8.32 -8.44 -11.91
CA ALA A 396 -8.85 -7.27 -12.62
C ALA A 396 -7.72 -6.35 -13.14
N ARG A 397 -6.66 -6.14 -12.34
CA ARG A 397 -5.45 -5.41 -12.74
C ARG A 397 -4.73 -6.10 -13.90
N ALA A 398 -4.45 -7.40 -13.81
CA ALA A 398 -3.71 -8.13 -14.84
C ALA A 398 -4.39 -8.06 -16.22
N ALA A 399 -5.71 -8.24 -16.25
CA ALA A 399 -6.50 -8.11 -17.48
C ALA A 399 -6.58 -6.67 -18.03
N LEU A 400 -6.70 -5.66 -17.15
CA LEU A 400 -6.63 -4.24 -17.55
C LEU A 400 -5.23 -3.83 -18.04
N GLU A 401 -4.17 -4.43 -17.51
CA GLU A 401 -2.79 -4.26 -17.99
C GLU A 401 -2.60 -4.87 -19.38
N ARG A 402 -3.16 -6.07 -19.66
CA ARG A 402 -3.18 -6.68 -21.01
C ARG A 402 -3.94 -5.82 -22.02
N LEU A 403 -5.17 -5.39 -21.70
CA LEU A 403 -5.95 -4.46 -22.54
C LEU A 403 -5.23 -3.12 -22.76
N ASN A 404 -4.55 -2.59 -21.75
CA ASN A 404 -3.76 -1.36 -21.87
C ASN A 404 -2.52 -1.55 -22.77
N ALA A 405 -1.89 -2.73 -22.73
CA ALA A 405 -0.72 -3.04 -23.57
C ALA A 405 -1.08 -3.17 -25.07
N ARG A 406 -2.30 -3.64 -25.36
CA ARG A 406 -2.87 -3.73 -26.73
C ARG A 406 -3.54 -2.43 -27.21
N ASP A 407 -3.66 -1.43 -26.33
CA ASP A 407 -4.34 -0.13 -26.55
C ASP A 407 -5.88 -0.23 -26.70
N GLU A 408 -6.49 -1.28 -26.14
CA GLU A 408 -7.90 -1.64 -26.30
C GLU A 408 -8.84 -1.11 -25.20
N LEU A 409 -8.28 -0.44 -24.17
CA LEU A 409 -9.07 0.16 -23.09
C LEU A 409 -9.94 1.33 -23.60
N THR A 410 -11.24 1.24 -23.38
CA THR A 410 -12.23 2.33 -23.54
C THR A 410 -12.06 3.42 -22.47
N ALA A 411 -12.77 4.54 -22.63
CA ALA A 411 -12.74 5.64 -21.66
C ALA A 411 -13.30 5.29 -20.26
N VAL A 412 -14.16 4.26 -20.16
CA VAL A 412 -14.72 3.79 -18.88
C VAL A 412 -13.74 2.83 -18.19
N GLU A 413 -13.18 1.87 -18.93
CA GLU A 413 -12.23 0.90 -18.40
C GLU A 413 -10.92 1.57 -17.93
N ARG A 414 -10.51 2.70 -18.54
CA ARG A 414 -9.43 3.57 -18.03
C ARG A 414 -9.72 4.13 -16.64
N GLY A 415 -10.99 4.40 -16.31
CA GLY A 415 -11.41 4.79 -14.97
C GLY A 415 -11.37 3.61 -14.01
N GLN A 416 -11.97 2.49 -14.39
CA GLN A 416 -11.92 1.24 -13.61
C GLN A 416 -10.49 0.81 -13.29
N PHE A 417 -9.55 0.92 -14.23
CA PHE A 417 -8.14 0.58 -14.01
C PHE A 417 -7.44 1.53 -13.02
N VAL A 418 -7.75 2.83 -13.09
CA VAL A 418 -7.25 3.83 -12.13
C VAL A 418 -7.79 3.58 -10.73
N ASP A 419 -9.08 3.24 -10.61
CA ASP A 419 -9.69 2.94 -9.32
C ASP A 419 -9.24 1.57 -8.78
N VAL A 420 -9.00 0.56 -9.63
CA VAL A 420 -8.37 -0.73 -9.26
C VAL A 420 -6.97 -0.53 -8.69
N LEU A 421 -6.12 0.25 -9.36
CA LEU A 421 -4.77 0.53 -8.88
C LEU A 421 -4.79 1.34 -7.57
N ASN A 422 -5.69 2.32 -7.44
CA ASN A 422 -5.89 3.06 -6.20
C ASN A 422 -6.34 2.15 -5.04
N ASP A 423 -7.33 1.29 -5.27
CA ASP A 423 -7.92 0.42 -4.24
C ASP A 423 -6.96 -0.71 -3.80
N LEU A 424 -6.04 -1.11 -4.69
CA LEU A 424 -4.91 -2.00 -4.36
C LEU A 424 -3.81 -1.32 -3.53
N GLY A 425 -3.85 0.01 -3.38
CA GLY A 425 -2.79 0.77 -2.70
C GLY A 425 -1.63 1.21 -3.59
N ASP A 426 -1.78 1.14 -4.92
CA ASP A 426 -0.83 1.61 -5.95
C ASP A 426 -1.31 2.91 -6.67
N PRO A 427 -1.64 4.01 -5.95
CA PRO A 427 -2.11 5.23 -6.59
C PRO A 427 -1.04 5.88 -7.48
N ASP A 428 0.25 5.63 -7.23
CA ASP A 428 1.36 6.09 -8.08
C ASP A 428 1.33 5.43 -9.47
N ALA A 429 0.94 4.15 -9.56
CA ALA A 429 0.70 3.49 -10.84
C ALA A 429 -0.51 4.10 -11.56
N ALA A 430 -1.60 4.36 -10.83
CA ALA A 430 -2.77 5.05 -11.37
C ALA A 430 -2.41 6.44 -11.95
N ILE A 431 -1.65 7.22 -11.19
CA ILE A 431 -1.10 8.53 -11.60
C ILE A 431 -0.19 8.39 -12.83
N ALA A 432 0.66 7.36 -12.90
CA ALA A 432 1.52 7.12 -14.05
C ALA A 432 0.74 6.77 -15.34
N HIS A 433 -0.36 6.02 -15.23
CA HIS A 433 -1.27 5.75 -16.36
C HIS A 433 -2.06 6.99 -16.78
N LEU A 434 -2.64 7.73 -15.82
CA LEU A 434 -3.32 9.01 -16.08
C LEU A 434 -2.39 10.01 -16.79
N ARG A 435 -1.14 10.18 -16.32
CA ARG A 435 -0.11 11.03 -16.95
C ARG A 435 0.30 10.54 -18.35
N ARG A 436 0.21 9.24 -18.64
CA ARG A 436 0.48 8.66 -19.96
C ARG A 436 -0.65 8.99 -20.94
N TRP A 437 -1.88 8.67 -20.58
CA TRP A 437 -3.06 8.96 -21.42
C TRP A 437 -3.31 10.46 -21.59
N ASN A 438 -2.98 11.31 -20.61
CA ASN A 438 -3.08 12.77 -20.76
C ASN A 438 -2.14 13.30 -21.85
N ARG A 439 -0.88 12.82 -21.89
CA ARG A 439 0.08 13.14 -22.97
C ARG A 439 -0.34 12.62 -24.33
N GLN A 440 -1.12 11.55 -24.38
CA GLN A 440 -1.70 11.00 -25.62
C GLN A 440 -3.03 11.67 -26.03
N GLY A 441 -3.51 12.69 -25.29
CA GLY A 441 -4.81 13.34 -25.56
C GLY A 441 -6.04 12.47 -25.24
N ARG A 442 -5.85 11.34 -24.56
CA ARG A 442 -6.85 10.27 -24.35
C ARG A 442 -7.57 10.33 -23.00
N LEU A 443 -7.37 11.40 -22.24
CA LEU A 443 -7.91 11.57 -20.89
C LEU A 443 -9.18 12.43 -20.87
N SER A 444 -10.29 11.86 -20.38
CA SER A 444 -11.57 12.56 -20.22
C SER A 444 -11.49 13.63 -19.12
N LEU A 445 -12.44 14.57 -19.11
CA LEU A 445 -12.48 15.66 -18.13
C LEU A 445 -12.60 15.15 -16.69
N LEU A 446 -13.44 14.14 -16.46
CA LEU A 446 -13.56 13.46 -15.16
C LEU A 446 -12.23 12.83 -14.72
N LEU A 447 -11.51 12.17 -15.63
CA LEU A 447 -10.20 11.58 -15.31
C LEU A 447 -9.10 12.65 -15.12
N LYS A 448 -9.21 13.83 -15.73
CA LYS A 448 -8.34 14.99 -15.44
C LYS A 448 -8.57 15.52 -14.02
N VAL A 449 -9.81 15.52 -13.52
CA VAL A 449 -10.14 15.86 -12.12
C VAL A 449 -9.75 14.73 -11.16
N ARG A 450 -9.93 13.46 -11.54
CA ARG A 450 -9.45 12.29 -10.77
C ARG A 450 -7.93 12.31 -10.61
N LEU A 451 -7.18 12.68 -11.65
CA LEU A 451 -5.73 12.91 -11.55
C LEU A 451 -5.41 14.04 -10.54
N ALA A 452 -6.10 15.18 -10.62
CA ALA A 452 -5.85 16.31 -9.72
C ALA A 452 -6.15 15.96 -8.24
N THR A 453 -7.20 15.19 -7.99
CA THR A 453 -7.60 14.77 -6.64
C THR A 453 -6.79 13.61 -6.09
N LEU A 454 -6.38 12.64 -6.91
CA LEU A 454 -5.42 11.60 -6.50
C LEU A 454 -4.06 12.21 -6.15
N LEU A 455 -3.59 13.21 -6.89
CA LEU A 455 -2.35 13.95 -6.57
C LEU A 455 -2.48 14.75 -5.26
N GLU A 456 -3.66 15.30 -4.93
CA GLU A 456 -3.89 15.88 -3.60
C GLU A 456 -3.87 14.80 -2.50
N GLN A 457 -4.52 13.65 -2.74
CA GLN A 457 -4.64 12.54 -1.79
C GLN A 457 -3.31 11.82 -1.50
N THR A 458 -2.42 11.69 -2.49
CA THR A 458 -1.05 11.15 -2.31
C THR A 458 -0.07 12.17 -1.73
N GLY A 459 -0.49 13.42 -1.51
CA GLY A 459 0.37 14.49 -0.99
C GLY A 459 1.28 15.14 -2.04
N ALA A 460 1.13 14.80 -3.32
CA ALA A 460 1.78 15.45 -4.45
C ALA A 460 1.13 16.82 -4.77
N LEU A 461 1.03 17.70 -3.76
CA LEU A 461 0.23 18.93 -3.79
C LEU A 461 0.63 19.90 -4.92
N ALA A 462 1.92 19.96 -5.27
CA ALA A 462 2.42 20.80 -6.38
C ALA A 462 2.01 20.23 -7.76
N ASP A 463 1.97 18.91 -7.92
CA ASP A 463 1.50 18.28 -9.15
C ASP A 463 -0.04 18.36 -9.27
N ALA A 464 -0.76 18.30 -8.13
CA ALA A 464 -2.19 18.55 -8.06
C ALA A 464 -2.51 20.00 -8.49
N GLU A 465 -1.76 20.96 -7.95
CA GLU A 465 -1.83 22.39 -8.29
C GLU A 465 -1.62 22.62 -9.80
N ALA A 466 -0.56 22.04 -10.39
CA ALA A 466 -0.28 22.14 -11.82
C ALA A 466 -1.39 21.50 -12.68
N GLN A 467 -2.01 20.40 -12.23
CA GLN A 467 -3.14 19.78 -12.90
C GLN A 467 -4.42 20.63 -12.81
N TRP A 468 -4.67 21.31 -11.68
CA TRP A 468 -5.75 22.30 -11.57
C TRP A 468 -5.47 23.55 -12.42
N ALA A 469 -4.21 23.98 -12.53
CA ALA A 469 -3.80 25.05 -13.45
C ALA A 469 -4.09 24.70 -14.93
N ALA A 470 -3.84 23.44 -15.31
CA ALA A 470 -4.19 22.94 -16.64
C ALA A 470 -5.71 22.81 -16.86
N LEU A 471 -6.48 22.45 -15.82
CA LEU A 471 -7.95 22.47 -15.87
C LEU A 471 -8.51 23.89 -16.00
N ARG A 472 -7.90 24.88 -15.34
CA ARG A 472 -8.27 26.31 -15.45
C ARG A 472 -8.07 26.90 -16.85
N GLN A 473 -7.22 26.27 -17.67
CA GLN A 473 -6.99 26.61 -19.08
C GLN A 473 -7.89 25.82 -20.05
N ALA A 474 -8.65 24.82 -19.58
CA ALA A 474 -9.52 24.02 -20.42
C ALA A 474 -10.88 24.72 -20.63
N PRO A 475 -11.31 25.03 -21.86
CA PRO A 475 -12.55 25.77 -22.12
C PRO A 475 -13.84 24.98 -21.83
N SER A 476 -13.71 23.72 -21.40
CA SER A 476 -14.82 22.84 -21.00
C SER A 476 -14.96 22.66 -19.48
N PHE A 477 -14.26 23.47 -18.68
CA PHE A 477 -14.32 23.44 -17.21
C PHE A 477 -14.55 24.85 -16.63
N ASP A 478 -15.10 24.93 -15.43
CA ASP A 478 -15.32 26.19 -14.72
C ASP A 478 -13.97 26.80 -14.28
N HIS A 479 -13.62 27.94 -14.88
CA HIS A 479 -12.38 28.67 -14.59
C HIS A 479 -12.32 29.18 -13.15
N ASP A 480 -13.43 29.62 -12.58
CA ASP A 480 -13.52 30.16 -11.22
C ASP A 480 -13.44 29.02 -10.18
N GLU A 481 -14.06 27.87 -10.44
CA GLU A 481 -13.91 26.67 -9.60
C GLU A 481 -12.46 26.15 -9.66
N ALA A 482 -11.86 26.03 -10.85
CA ALA A 482 -10.46 25.63 -10.97
C ALA A 482 -9.51 26.62 -10.27
N ALA A 483 -9.75 27.93 -10.40
CA ALA A 483 -9.00 28.96 -9.68
C ALA A 483 -9.15 28.83 -8.17
N ARG A 484 -10.36 28.57 -7.66
CA ARG A 484 -10.60 28.38 -6.22
C ARG A 484 -9.98 27.07 -5.69
N GLN A 485 -9.96 25.99 -6.47
CA GLN A 485 -9.28 24.74 -6.07
C GLN A 485 -7.75 24.86 -6.11
N GLN A 486 -7.20 25.44 -7.19
CA GLN A 486 -5.76 25.75 -7.31
C GLN A 486 -5.32 26.71 -6.17
N GLY A 487 -6.07 27.79 -5.92
CA GLY A 487 -5.83 28.72 -4.82
C GLY A 487 -5.97 28.07 -3.43
N ARG A 488 -6.92 27.14 -3.24
CA ARG A 488 -7.05 26.36 -1.99
C ARG A 488 -5.82 25.47 -1.74
N LEU A 489 -5.27 24.85 -2.79
CA LEU A 489 -4.06 24.03 -2.71
C LEU A 489 -2.81 24.86 -2.42
N LEU A 490 -2.65 26.00 -3.09
CA LEU A 490 -1.56 26.95 -2.82
C LEU A 490 -1.66 27.48 -1.37
N ARG A 491 -2.88 27.80 -0.89
CA ARG A 491 -3.10 28.16 0.53
C ARG A 491 -2.76 27.02 1.50
N ARG A 492 -3.04 25.76 1.14
CA ARG A 492 -2.63 24.57 1.93
C ARG A 492 -1.12 24.35 1.95
N GLN A 493 -0.40 24.83 0.93
CA GLN A 493 1.07 24.85 0.84
C GLN A 493 1.69 26.15 1.41
N TRP A 494 0.88 27.01 2.06
CA TRP A 494 1.23 28.35 2.54
C TRP A 494 1.83 29.30 1.49
N GLN A 495 1.59 29.00 0.21
CA GLN A 495 1.90 29.87 -0.92
C GLN A 495 0.80 30.94 -1.06
N LEU A 496 0.62 31.78 -0.03
CA LEU A 496 -0.50 32.72 0.08
C LEU A 496 -0.51 33.74 -1.08
N SER A 497 0.67 34.17 -1.52
CA SER A 497 0.87 35.09 -2.64
C SER A 497 0.49 34.47 -3.99
N ASP A 498 0.84 33.19 -4.22
CA ASP A 498 0.47 32.46 -5.43
C ASP A 498 -1.03 32.10 -5.43
N ALA A 499 -1.56 31.69 -4.28
CA ALA A 499 -2.98 31.43 -4.07
C ALA A 499 -3.84 32.65 -4.42
N LEU A 500 -3.34 33.83 -4.09
CA LEU A 500 -3.95 35.10 -4.47
C LEU A 500 -3.78 35.40 -5.98
N ALA A 501 -2.59 35.17 -6.56
CA ALA A 501 -2.33 35.43 -7.97
C ALA A 501 -3.18 34.57 -8.93
N VAL A 502 -3.63 33.40 -8.48
CA VAL A 502 -4.44 32.46 -9.26
C VAL A 502 -5.92 32.85 -9.36
N LEU A 503 -6.48 33.51 -8.35
CA LEU A 503 -7.89 33.92 -8.34
C LEU A 503 -8.13 35.06 -9.35
N PRO A 504 -9.12 35.00 -10.27
CA PRO A 504 -9.38 36.11 -11.19
C PRO A 504 -9.84 37.38 -10.46
N ALA A 505 -9.10 38.47 -10.65
CA ALA A 505 -9.32 39.75 -9.97
C ALA A 505 -10.63 40.45 -10.37
N ASP A 506 -11.14 40.18 -11.58
CA ASP A 506 -12.41 40.77 -12.07
C ASP A 506 -13.66 40.01 -11.60
N SER A 507 -13.51 38.79 -11.06
CA SER A 507 -14.67 37.94 -10.75
C SER A 507 -15.31 38.29 -9.38
N PRO A 508 -16.64 38.57 -9.33
CA PRO A 508 -17.35 38.81 -8.08
C PRO A 508 -17.19 37.70 -7.04
N SER A 509 -17.01 36.45 -7.50
CA SER A 509 -16.96 35.26 -6.64
C SER A 509 -15.70 35.19 -5.77
N THR A 510 -14.64 35.92 -6.15
CA THR A 510 -13.32 35.80 -5.54
C THR A 510 -12.95 36.96 -4.63
N TRP A 511 -13.55 38.15 -4.79
CA TRP A 511 -13.12 39.40 -4.14
C TRP A 511 -12.98 39.30 -2.62
N GLN A 512 -13.90 38.62 -1.94
CA GLN A 512 -13.76 38.38 -0.49
C GLN A 512 -12.55 37.48 -0.18
N GLN A 513 -12.36 36.38 -0.90
CA GLN A 513 -11.22 35.48 -0.72
C GLN A 513 -9.89 36.16 -1.07
N ARG A 514 -9.87 37.04 -2.09
CA ARG A 514 -8.71 37.87 -2.43
C ARG A 514 -8.37 38.87 -1.33
N ALA A 515 -9.36 39.57 -0.76
CA ALA A 515 -9.15 40.48 0.36
C ALA A 515 -8.67 39.74 1.63
N GLU A 516 -9.22 38.56 1.93
CA GLU A 516 -8.82 37.73 3.07
C GLU A 516 -7.41 37.12 2.90
N LEU A 517 -7.08 36.62 1.70
CA LEU A 517 -5.74 36.13 1.37
C LEU A 517 -4.72 37.27 1.36
N GLY A 518 -5.05 38.41 0.76
CA GLY A 518 -4.20 39.60 0.75
C GLY A 518 -3.91 40.09 2.17
N TRP A 519 -4.91 40.09 3.06
CA TRP A 519 -4.73 40.44 4.47
C TRP A 519 -3.83 39.43 5.20
N SER A 520 -4.05 38.13 4.97
CA SER A 520 -3.25 37.05 5.58
C SER A 520 -1.80 37.00 5.06
N ALA A 521 -1.57 37.43 3.82
CA ALA A 521 -0.25 37.52 3.19
C ALA A 521 0.48 38.85 3.46
N GLY A 522 -0.19 39.85 4.04
CA GLY A 522 0.35 41.21 4.18
C GLY A 522 0.40 42.03 2.88
N HIS A 523 -0.28 41.57 1.82
CA HIS A 523 -0.36 42.25 0.52
C HIS A 523 -1.33 43.43 0.58
N ALA A 524 -0.91 44.54 1.19
CA ALA A 524 -1.76 45.71 1.47
C ALA A 524 -2.51 46.25 0.23
N LYS A 525 -1.85 46.36 -0.94
CA LYS A 525 -2.48 46.80 -2.20
C LYS A 525 -3.65 45.94 -2.64
N GLU A 526 -3.57 44.64 -2.42
CA GLU A 526 -4.66 43.72 -2.74
C GLU A 526 -5.86 43.95 -1.84
N VAL A 527 -5.62 44.09 -0.53
CA VAL A 527 -6.67 44.37 0.45
C VAL A 527 -7.37 45.68 0.11
N ILE A 528 -6.61 46.69 -0.31
CA ILE A 528 -7.14 47.97 -0.78
C ILE A 528 -8.05 47.77 -2.00
N GLU A 529 -7.57 47.11 -3.05
CA GLU A 529 -8.33 47.00 -4.29
C GLU A 529 -9.52 46.05 -4.18
N SER A 530 -9.33 44.84 -3.63
CA SER A 530 -10.44 43.90 -3.44
C SER A 530 -11.53 44.44 -2.50
N TYR A 531 -11.20 45.20 -1.43
CA TYR A 531 -12.23 45.86 -0.62
C TYR A 531 -12.82 47.12 -1.28
N ARG A 532 -12.08 47.87 -2.12
CA ARG A 532 -12.67 48.94 -2.95
C ARG A 532 -13.71 48.38 -3.91
N GLN A 533 -13.36 47.32 -4.63
CA GLN A 533 -14.27 46.65 -5.57
C GLN A 533 -15.50 46.11 -4.82
N LEU A 534 -15.33 45.42 -3.69
CA LEU A 534 -16.43 44.96 -2.83
C LEU A 534 -17.31 46.12 -2.33
N ALA A 535 -16.71 47.27 -1.97
CA ALA A 535 -17.42 48.47 -1.52
C ALA A 535 -18.35 49.09 -2.58
N THR A 536 -18.12 48.84 -3.88
CA THR A 536 -19.03 49.29 -4.95
C THR A 536 -20.33 48.47 -4.99
N ARG A 537 -20.30 47.22 -4.51
CA ARG A 537 -21.45 46.29 -4.56
C ARG A 537 -22.17 46.17 -3.22
N GLN A 538 -21.47 46.30 -2.10
CA GLN A 538 -22.06 46.26 -0.75
C GLN A 538 -21.37 47.23 0.20
N ALA A 539 -22.09 47.73 1.20
CA ALA A 539 -21.49 48.56 2.23
C ALA A 539 -20.54 47.73 3.11
N LEU A 540 -19.24 48.03 3.07
CA LEU A 540 -18.25 47.39 3.94
C LEU A 540 -18.65 47.52 5.42
N SER A 541 -18.53 46.40 6.15
CA SER A 541 -18.73 46.38 7.61
C SER A 541 -17.70 47.25 8.34
N ARG A 542 -17.94 47.48 9.64
CA ARG A 542 -17.01 48.20 10.52
C ARG A 542 -15.62 47.56 10.58
N GLN A 543 -15.53 46.24 10.35
CA GLN A 543 -14.28 45.47 10.37
C GLN A 543 -13.57 45.48 9.02
N GLU A 544 -14.28 45.32 7.90
CA GLU A 544 -13.68 45.40 6.55
C GLU A 544 -13.18 46.82 6.27
N SER A 545 -13.96 47.84 6.61
CA SER A 545 -13.54 49.26 6.52
C SER A 545 -12.41 49.63 7.49
N LEU A 546 -12.13 48.81 8.51
CA LEU A 546 -10.96 48.96 9.38
C LEU A 546 -9.73 48.25 8.80
N ARG A 547 -9.90 47.04 8.24
CA ARG A 547 -8.85 46.34 7.48
C ARG A 547 -8.40 47.16 6.27
N LEU A 548 -9.33 47.79 5.55
CA LEU A 548 -9.05 48.70 4.44
C LEU A 548 -8.24 49.93 4.90
N LEU A 549 -8.59 50.55 6.05
CA LEU A 549 -7.79 51.64 6.63
C LEU A 549 -6.38 51.16 7.02
N HIS A 550 -6.26 50.02 7.71
CA HIS A 550 -4.95 49.48 8.11
C HIS A 550 -4.09 49.07 6.91
N ALA A 551 -4.69 48.53 5.85
CA ALA A 551 -4.00 48.26 4.59
C ALA A 551 -3.50 49.55 3.93
N ALA A 552 -4.32 50.61 3.89
CA ALA A 552 -3.91 51.91 3.38
C ALA A 552 -2.72 52.52 4.16
N VAL A 553 -2.67 52.31 5.49
CA VAL A 553 -1.54 52.69 6.35
C VAL A 553 -0.28 51.89 6.00
N ILE A 554 -0.39 50.56 5.87
CA ILE A 554 0.73 49.65 5.56
C ILE A 554 1.29 49.92 4.15
N ASP A 555 0.44 50.22 3.17
CA ASP A 555 0.87 50.54 1.80
C ASP A 555 1.50 51.93 1.65
N GLY A 556 1.19 52.84 2.57
CA GLY A 556 1.62 54.23 2.51
C GLY A 556 0.83 55.11 1.55
N ASP A 557 -0.40 54.72 1.19
CA ASP A 557 -1.33 55.61 0.51
C ASP A 557 -1.95 56.59 1.53
N ALA A 558 -1.15 57.55 1.97
CA ALA A 558 -1.57 58.57 2.92
C ALA A 558 -2.80 59.38 2.46
N VAL A 559 -3.11 59.43 1.15
CA VAL A 559 -4.28 60.13 0.60
C VAL A 559 -5.54 59.27 0.76
N LEU A 560 -5.44 57.96 0.52
CA LEU A 560 -6.50 57.01 0.88
C LEU A 560 -6.70 56.97 2.40
N VAL A 561 -5.63 57.00 3.20
CA VAL A 561 -5.73 57.08 4.66
C VAL A 561 -6.43 58.37 5.10
N GLU A 562 -6.07 59.54 4.54
CA GLU A 562 -6.77 60.81 4.79
C GLU A 562 -8.27 60.70 4.44
N THR A 563 -8.59 60.13 3.27
CA THR A 563 -9.96 59.95 2.78
C THR A 563 -10.77 59.03 3.69
N LEU A 564 -10.23 57.85 4.06
CA LEU A 564 -10.90 56.87 4.92
C LEU A 564 -11.02 57.38 6.36
N ALA A 565 -10.01 58.09 6.87
CA ALA A 565 -10.05 58.70 8.19
C ALA A 565 -11.16 59.76 8.29
N ILE A 566 -11.25 60.65 7.31
CA ILE A 566 -12.32 61.65 7.22
C ILE A 566 -13.70 60.98 7.05
N GLN A 567 -13.81 59.94 6.20
CA GLN A 567 -15.07 59.22 6.02
C GLN A 567 -15.53 58.51 7.30
N ARG A 568 -14.62 57.89 8.05
CA ARG A 568 -14.92 57.25 9.34
C ARG A 568 -15.22 58.26 10.44
N TRP A 569 -14.54 59.41 10.45
CA TRP A 569 -14.87 60.55 11.32
C TRP A 569 -16.29 61.06 11.05
N GLN A 570 -16.65 61.29 9.79
CA GLN A 570 -17.99 61.75 9.39
C GLN A 570 -19.09 60.72 9.70
N ARG A 571 -18.85 59.43 9.41
CA ARG A 571 -19.88 58.38 9.49
C ARG A 571 -20.01 57.72 10.86
N PHE A 572 -18.93 57.68 11.65
CA PHE A 572 -18.85 56.94 12.91
C PHE A 572 -18.29 57.75 14.10
N ARG A 573 -17.90 59.02 13.89
CA ARG A 573 -17.16 59.86 14.87
C ARG A 573 -15.92 59.16 15.43
N ASP A 574 -15.24 58.44 14.55
CA ASP A 574 -14.01 57.70 14.80
C ASP A 574 -12.81 58.66 14.91
N THR A 575 -12.49 59.07 16.15
CA THR A 575 -11.33 59.92 16.48
C THR A 575 -10.01 59.20 16.20
N ASP A 576 -9.95 57.90 16.48
CA ASP A 576 -8.74 57.09 16.30
C ASP A 576 -8.31 57.03 14.83
N ALA A 577 -9.25 56.95 13.89
CA ALA A 577 -8.93 57.00 12.47
C ALA A 577 -8.22 58.31 12.05
N ILE A 578 -8.59 59.46 12.63
CA ILE A 578 -7.91 60.75 12.41
C ILE A 578 -6.50 60.76 13.02
N LEU A 579 -6.34 60.21 14.23
CA LEU A 579 -5.05 60.11 14.92
C LEU A 579 -4.08 59.17 14.16
N VAL A 580 -4.57 58.00 13.72
CA VAL A 580 -3.84 57.06 12.86
C VAL A 580 -3.43 57.74 11.55
N GLY A 581 -4.34 58.44 10.89
CA GLY A 581 -4.02 59.14 9.64
C GLY A 581 -2.97 60.23 9.79
N PHE A 582 -3.00 61.00 10.88
CA PHE A 582 -1.99 62.00 11.16
C PHE A 582 -0.62 61.35 11.46
N HIS A 583 -0.58 60.28 12.26
CA HIS A 583 0.65 59.56 12.59
C HIS A 583 1.31 58.99 11.32
N THR A 584 0.53 58.30 10.50
CA THR A 584 0.92 57.78 9.17
C THR A 584 1.54 58.88 8.30
N ALA A 585 0.91 60.06 8.24
CA ALA A 585 1.41 61.20 7.49
C ALA A 585 2.68 61.83 8.08
N GLN A 586 2.95 61.72 9.38
CA GLN A 586 4.22 62.15 9.98
C GLN A 586 5.38 61.23 9.64
N GLU A 587 5.17 59.91 9.73
CA GLU A 587 6.16 58.88 9.38
C GLU A 587 6.56 58.98 7.91
N GLN A 588 5.57 59.05 7.03
CA GLN A 588 5.73 59.11 5.57
C GLN A 588 6.10 60.51 5.06
N GLN A 589 6.39 61.44 5.97
CA GLN A 589 6.85 62.80 5.67
C GLN A 589 5.92 63.58 4.73
N ARG A 590 4.61 63.46 4.95
CA ARG A 590 3.53 64.17 4.25
C ARG A 590 2.99 65.33 5.09
N PRO A 591 3.71 66.47 5.19
CA PRO A 591 3.29 67.60 6.02
C PRO A 591 2.02 68.28 5.50
N ASP A 592 1.62 68.05 4.24
CA ASP A 592 0.37 68.56 3.69
C ASP A 592 -0.83 67.82 4.29
N ILE A 593 -0.80 66.48 4.32
CA ILE A 593 -1.84 65.62 4.89
C ILE A 593 -1.87 65.78 6.42
N ALA A 594 -0.71 65.72 7.07
CA ALA A 594 -0.60 65.91 8.51
C ALA A 594 -1.17 67.29 8.93
N ARG A 595 -0.89 68.36 8.17
CA ARG A 595 -1.47 69.68 8.44
C ARG A 595 -2.98 69.72 8.22
N ARG A 596 -3.52 69.09 7.17
CA ARG A 596 -4.98 69.05 6.93
C ARG A 596 -5.72 68.29 8.04
N LEU A 597 -5.27 67.09 8.40
CA LEU A 597 -5.86 66.28 9.48
C LEU A 597 -5.74 66.99 10.84
N LEU A 598 -4.62 67.64 11.14
CA LEU A 598 -4.45 68.40 12.38
C LEU A 598 -5.27 69.70 12.39
N THR A 599 -5.46 70.35 11.24
CA THR A 599 -6.39 71.49 11.13
C THR A 599 -7.83 71.05 11.35
N LEU A 600 -8.25 69.89 10.85
CA LEU A 600 -9.57 69.32 11.12
C LEU A 600 -9.77 69.05 12.63
N ALA A 601 -8.80 68.42 13.29
CA ALA A 601 -8.81 68.20 14.74
C ALA A 601 -8.66 69.50 15.58
N ARG A 602 -8.19 70.60 14.99
CA ARG A 602 -8.15 71.94 15.62
C ARG A 602 -9.42 72.77 15.37
N GLN A 603 -10.21 72.43 14.36
CA GLN A 603 -11.49 73.09 14.04
C GLN A 603 -12.62 72.59 14.95
N ASP A 604 -12.61 71.30 15.28
CA ASP A 604 -13.50 70.65 16.25
C ASP A 604 -12.63 70.02 17.36
N PRO A 605 -12.10 70.82 18.32
CA PRO A 605 -11.11 70.35 19.27
C PRO A 605 -11.70 69.61 20.47
N GLU A 606 -12.99 69.78 20.78
CA GLU A 606 -13.66 69.13 21.93
C GLU A 606 -13.49 67.59 21.91
N PRO A 607 -13.77 66.87 20.80
CA PRO A 607 -13.56 65.42 20.72
C PRO A 607 -12.10 64.94 20.85
N PHE A 608 -11.12 65.84 20.76
CA PHE A 608 -9.69 65.52 20.85
C PHE A 608 -9.02 66.13 22.09
N ALA A 609 -9.70 67.02 22.83
CA ALA A 609 -9.11 67.79 23.93
C ALA A 609 -8.58 66.90 25.05
N ASP A 610 -9.33 65.83 25.37
CA ASP A 610 -9.00 64.85 26.41
C ASP A 610 -8.06 63.73 25.91
N SER A 611 -7.67 63.71 24.62
CA SER A 611 -6.77 62.69 24.07
C SER A 611 -5.30 63.04 24.33
N PRO A 612 -4.54 62.23 25.10
CA PRO A 612 -3.10 62.45 25.28
C PRO A 612 -2.33 62.29 23.96
N ALA A 613 -2.78 61.36 23.11
CA ALA A 613 -2.21 61.12 21.79
C ALA A 613 -2.28 62.36 20.89
N TYR A 614 -3.42 63.06 20.86
CA TYR A 614 -3.55 64.32 20.11
C TYR A 614 -2.49 65.36 20.53
N TRP A 615 -2.28 65.56 21.84
CA TRP A 615 -1.26 66.48 22.33
C TRP A 615 0.17 66.01 22.05
N GLY A 616 0.43 64.70 22.05
CA GLY A 616 1.71 64.11 21.64
C GLY A 616 2.01 64.32 20.15
N LEU A 617 0.99 64.19 19.31
CA LEU A 617 1.07 64.42 17.87
C LEU A 617 1.31 65.90 17.52
N VAL A 618 0.66 66.83 18.23
CA VAL A 618 0.99 68.27 18.18
C VAL A 618 2.45 68.50 18.58
N ALA A 619 2.92 67.91 19.68
CA ALA A 619 4.28 68.09 20.17
C ALA A 619 5.34 67.54 19.21
N ALA A 620 5.12 66.36 18.63
CA ALA A 620 6.01 65.77 17.63
C ALA A 620 6.15 66.66 16.39
N SER A 621 5.06 67.35 15.99
CA SER A 621 5.11 68.34 14.92
C SER A 621 6.03 69.52 15.28
N GLU A 622 5.94 70.05 16.50
CA GLU A 622 6.77 71.20 16.89
C GLU A 622 8.24 70.81 17.15
N LEU A 623 8.54 69.59 17.62
CA LEU A 623 9.91 69.08 17.65
C LEU A 623 10.52 69.01 16.23
N LYS A 624 9.75 68.49 15.27
CA LYS A 624 10.18 68.39 13.86
C LYS A 624 10.38 69.76 13.19
N ASN A 625 9.66 70.78 13.66
CA ASN A 625 9.83 72.19 13.26
C ASN A 625 10.99 72.90 13.97
N LEU A 626 11.76 72.23 14.85
CA LEU A 626 12.78 72.82 15.71
C LEU A 626 12.24 73.87 16.72
N ASN A 627 10.98 73.71 17.14
CA ASN A 627 10.30 74.51 18.17
C ASN A 627 10.17 73.75 19.51
N PRO A 628 11.26 73.34 20.20
CA PRO A 628 11.17 72.48 21.39
C PRO A 628 10.45 73.13 22.58
N ARG A 629 10.28 74.46 22.61
CA ARG A 629 9.50 75.18 23.64
C ARG A 629 8.00 74.97 23.49
N ASP A 630 7.49 75.08 22.27
CA ASP A 630 6.06 74.87 21.97
C ASP A 630 5.72 73.39 22.00
N ALA A 631 6.65 72.53 21.57
CA ALA A 631 6.58 71.09 21.81
C ALA A 631 6.46 70.76 23.30
N LEU A 632 7.35 71.29 24.16
CA LEU A 632 7.30 71.07 25.61
C LEU A 632 5.99 71.59 26.22
N THR A 633 5.41 72.66 25.66
CA THR A 633 4.10 73.20 26.07
C THR A 633 2.94 72.27 25.68
N ALA A 634 2.98 71.65 24.49
CA ALA A 634 2.02 70.62 24.08
C ALA A 634 2.18 69.32 24.89
N ILE A 635 3.42 68.88 25.14
CA ILE A 635 3.75 67.74 26.01
C ILE A 635 3.17 67.95 27.41
N ARG A 636 3.36 69.13 28.01
CA ARG A 636 2.79 69.51 29.32
C ARG A 636 1.26 69.73 29.31
N LYS A 637 0.60 69.67 28.15
CA LYS A 637 -0.87 69.51 28.07
C LYS A 637 -1.25 68.02 28.10
N GLY A 638 -0.65 67.20 27.23
CA GLY A 638 -0.87 65.75 27.23
C GLY A 638 -0.56 65.08 28.58
N LEU A 639 0.57 65.45 29.21
CA LEU A 639 0.98 64.96 30.54
C LEU A 639 0.13 65.45 31.71
N ARG A 640 -0.85 66.34 31.50
CA ARG A 640 -1.88 66.63 32.51
C ARG A 640 -3.11 65.73 32.39
N LEU A 641 -3.32 65.14 31.21
CA LEU A 641 -4.39 64.17 30.94
C LEU A 641 -3.91 62.75 31.25
N ALA A 642 -2.67 62.42 30.84
CA ALA A 642 -2.00 61.16 31.16
C ALA A 642 -0.59 61.43 31.72
N PRO A 643 -0.43 61.69 33.04
CA PRO A 643 0.88 61.99 33.66
C PRO A 643 1.94 60.89 33.55
N ALA A 644 1.50 59.67 33.27
CA ALA A 644 2.32 58.47 33.10
C ALA A 644 2.51 58.06 31.62
N ASP A 645 2.00 58.82 30.65
CA ASP A 645 2.13 58.50 29.22
C ASP A 645 3.61 58.43 28.80
N PRO A 646 4.11 57.25 28.39
CA PRO A 646 5.54 57.11 28.18
C PRO A 646 6.04 57.80 26.91
N SER A 647 5.20 57.97 25.89
CA SER A 647 5.58 58.59 24.61
C SER A 647 5.66 60.11 24.76
N LEU A 648 4.75 60.71 25.53
CA LEU A 648 4.82 62.10 25.96
C LEU A 648 6.02 62.36 26.88
N ARG A 649 6.33 61.44 27.83
CA ARG A 649 7.56 61.54 28.65
C ARG A 649 8.84 61.38 27.84
N ALA A 650 8.84 60.53 26.81
CA ALA A 650 9.96 60.41 25.88
C ALA A 650 10.16 61.73 25.11
N GLY A 651 9.06 62.32 24.62
CA GLY A 651 9.05 63.66 24.03
C GLY A 651 9.57 64.75 24.99
N GLU A 652 9.20 64.70 26.27
CA GLU A 652 9.72 65.62 27.31
C GLU A 652 11.25 65.52 27.42
N ILE A 653 11.79 64.30 27.51
CA ILE A 653 13.24 64.06 27.59
C ILE A 653 13.96 64.51 26.32
N TYR A 654 13.43 64.22 25.13
CA TYR A 654 14.02 64.68 23.87
C TYR A 654 14.01 66.21 23.75
N ALA A 655 12.88 66.87 24.07
CA ALA A 655 12.77 68.33 24.07
C ALA A 655 13.79 68.98 25.03
N LEU A 656 13.90 68.46 26.25
CA LEU A 656 14.84 68.95 27.26
C LEU A 656 16.31 68.65 26.92
N THR A 657 16.59 67.55 26.22
CA THR A 657 17.93 67.21 25.72
C THR A 657 18.36 68.16 24.61
N MET A 658 17.50 68.43 23.62
CA MET A 658 17.78 69.42 22.56
C MET A 658 17.94 70.84 23.11
N LEU A 659 17.24 71.18 24.19
CA LEU A 659 17.37 72.45 24.91
C LEU A 659 18.55 72.51 25.90
N GLN A 660 19.28 71.40 26.11
CA GLN A 660 20.26 71.23 27.20
C GLN A 660 19.74 71.73 28.56
N HIS A 661 18.46 71.46 28.83
CA HIS A 661 17.72 72.15 29.88
C HIS A 661 18.08 71.63 31.28
N ARG A 662 18.20 72.54 32.26
CA ARG A 662 18.61 72.19 33.64
C ARG A 662 17.67 71.21 34.36
N GLU A 663 16.43 71.08 33.91
CA GLU A 663 15.48 70.06 34.42
C GLU A 663 15.84 68.61 34.00
N LEU A 664 16.64 68.40 32.96
CA LEU A 664 16.85 67.08 32.35
C LEU A 664 17.26 65.97 33.36
N PRO A 665 18.24 66.16 34.27
CA PRO A 665 18.62 65.11 35.22
C PRO A 665 17.50 64.74 36.19
N GLN A 666 16.65 65.70 36.57
CA GLN A 666 15.47 65.45 37.39
C GLN A 666 14.42 64.67 36.61
N ARG A 667 14.09 65.08 35.38
CA ARG A 667 13.09 64.38 34.55
C ARG A 667 13.53 62.96 34.18
N LEU A 668 14.83 62.71 34.01
CA LEU A 668 15.37 61.36 33.83
C LEU A 668 15.16 60.47 35.07
N ALA A 669 15.29 61.03 36.28
CA ALA A 669 15.00 60.31 37.52
C ALA A 669 13.49 60.07 37.72
N GLU A 670 12.64 61.05 37.38
CA GLU A 670 11.17 60.91 37.43
C GLU A 670 10.64 59.92 36.37
N ALA A 671 11.26 59.85 35.20
CA ALA A 671 10.88 58.95 34.12
C ALA A 671 11.42 57.51 34.28
N ALA A 672 12.52 57.32 35.01
CA ALA A 672 13.10 56.00 35.27
C ALA A 672 12.09 54.92 35.75
N PRO A 673 11.23 55.15 36.76
CA PRO A 673 10.22 54.16 37.17
C PRO A 673 9.15 53.88 36.11
N LEU A 674 8.88 54.83 35.20
CA LEU A 674 7.92 54.67 34.10
C LEU A 674 8.55 54.01 32.87
N ALA A 675 9.86 54.15 32.66
CA ALA A 675 10.56 53.63 31.48
C ALA A 675 10.31 52.12 31.24
N SER A 676 10.12 51.33 32.31
CA SER A 676 9.81 49.90 32.18
C SER A 676 8.48 49.55 31.50
N THR A 677 7.58 50.52 31.28
CA THR A 677 6.33 50.29 30.53
C THR A 677 6.42 50.64 29.05
N SER A 678 7.53 51.23 28.58
CA SER A 678 7.71 51.58 27.16
C SER A 678 9.17 51.57 26.72
N GLN A 679 9.42 50.90 25.61
CA GLN A 679 10.71 50.90 24.92
C GLN A 679 11.11 52.32 24.45
N GLN A 680 10.16 53.12 23.93
CA GLN A 680 10.44 54.48 23.46
C GLN A 680 10.89 55.38 24.63
N LEU A 681 10.27 55.24 25.81
CA LEU A 681 10.70 55.95 27.01
C LEU A 681 12.04 55.43 27.53
N THR A 682 12.25 54.11 27.54
CA THR A 682 13.54 53.51 27.92
C THR A 682 14.68 54.01 27.04
N LEU A 683 14.48 54.13 25.72
CA LEU A 683 15.48 54.66 24.79
C LEU A 683 15.73 56.15 24.99
N ALA A 684 14.69 56.95 25.21
CA ALA A 684 14.83 58.36 25.56
C ALA A 684 15.59 58.55 26.89
N VAL A 685 15.30 57.73 27.90
CA VAL A 685 16.02 57.73 29.19
C VAL A 685 17.47 57.27 29.02
N ALA A 686 17.74 56.26 28.19
CA ALA A 686 19.11 55.80 27.91
C ALA A 686 19.94 56.87 27.20
N GLY A 687 19.41 57.46 26.12
CA GLY A 687 20.05 58.55 25.38
C GLY A 687 20.18 59.84 26.20
N GLY A 688 19.23 60.12 27.09
CA GLY A 688 19.31 61.23 28.05
C GLY A 688 20.36 61.01 29.15
N TYR A 689 20.57 59.78 29.63
CA TYR A 689 21.71 59.47 30.49
C TYR A 689 23.04 59.53 29.74
N GLN A 690 23.07 59.16 28.46
CA GLN A 690 24.26 59.29 27.60
C GLN A 690 24.61 60.75 27.32
N SER A 691 23.64 61.62 27.05
CA SER A 691 23.87 63.05 26.76
C SER A 691 24.40 63.85 27.96
N ILE A 692 24.16 63.36 29.19
CA ILE A 692 24.78 63.88 30.42
C ILE A 692 26.00 63.07 30.91
N GLY A 693 26.46 62.08 30.12
CA GLY A 693 27.69 61.32 30.37
C GLY A 693 27.61 60.11 31.31
N ASP A 694 26.44 59.73 31.85
CA ASP A 694 26.28 58.54 32.71
C ASP A 694 26.13 57.26 31.87
N THR A 695 27.22 56.89 31.18
CA THR A 695 27.30 55.70 30.30
C THR A 695 26.94 54.40 31.02
N ARG A 696 27.18 54.32 32.33
CA ARG A 696 26.80 53.17 33.18
C ARG A 696 25.28 53.04 33.31
N ARG A 697 24.55 54.13 33.58
CA ARG A 697 23.08 54.11 33.57
C ARG A 697 22.53 53.93 32.17
N ALA A 698 23.10 54.59 31.16
CA ALA A 698 22.71 54.44 29.76
C ALA A 698 22.74 52.96 29.33
N ARG A 699 23.84 52.22 29.59
CA ARG A 699 23.95 50.78 29.27
C ARG A 699 22.88 49.93 29.95
N LEU A 700 22.50 50.24 31.20
CA LEU A 700 21.48 49.51 31.94
C LEU A 700 20.09 49.68 31.30
N TRP A 701 19.74 50.91 30.91
CA TRP A 701 18.49 51.20 30.19
C TRP A 701 18.51 50.66 28.76
N TYR A 702 19.63 50.75 28.04
CA TYR A 702 19.78 50.13 26.73
C TYR A 702 19.62 48.60 26.77
N ARG A 703 20.15 47.92 27.80
CA ARG A 703 19.86 46.49 28.01
C ARG A 703 18.36 46.25 28.20
N ARG A 704 17.71 47.06 29.06
CA ARG A 704 16.27 46.97 29.34
C ARG A 704 15.39 47.26 28.12
N SER A 705 15.89 48.03 27.15
CA SER A 705 15.17 48.30 25.89
C SER A 705 15.00 47.04 25.03
N ALA A 706 15.80 46.00 25.24
CA ALA A 706 15.70 44.72 24.53
C ALA A 706 14.69 43.74 25.16
N ASP A 707 14.15 44.05 26.35
CA ASP A 707 13.16 43.22 27.07
C ASP A 707 11.71 43.48 26.59
N GLY A 708 11.52 44.37 25.60
CA GLY A 708 10.21 44.75 25.03
C GLY A 708 10.00 44.26 23.58
N PRO A 709 9.18 44.97 22.78
CA PRO A 709 9.09 44.75 21.33
C PRO A 709 10.48 44.76 20.66
N ALA A 710 10.66 44.07 19.54
CA ALA A 710 11.97 44.07 18.88
C ALA A 710 12.31 45.48 18.35
N PRO A 711 13.41 46.13 18.79
CA PRO A 711 13.76 47.45 18.28
C PRO A 711 14.10 47.38 16.78
N GLY A 712 13.79 48.45 16.05
CA GLY A 712 14.15 48.60 14.65
C GLY A 712 15.67 48.56 14.43
N ALA A 713 16.10 48.23 13.21
CA ALA A 713 17.52 48.00 12.92
C ALA A 713 18.44 49.18 13.24
N GLU A 714 17.97 50.41 12.97
CA GLU A 714 18.71 51.64 13.23
C GLU A 714 18.97 51.79 14.75
N VAL A 715 17.93 51.61 15.57
CA VAL A 715 18.03 51.56 17.05
C VAL A 715 18.92 50.41 17.54
N LEU A 716 18.87 49.23 16.92
CA LEU A 716 19.76 48.11 17.28
C LEU A 716 21.24 48.42 16.98
N MET A 717 21.54 49.21 15.95
CA MET A 717 22.91 49.67 15.67
C MET A 717 23.38 50.70 16.69
N ASP A 718 22.54 51.68 17.05
CA ASP A 718 22.84 52.67 18.09
C ASP A 718 23.10 52.00 19.46
N ILE A 719 22.25 51.04 19.84
CA ILE A 719 22.44 50.23 21.06
C ILE A 719 23.74 49.43 20.97
N ALA A 720 24.01 48.77 19.83
CA ALA A 720 25.23 47.99 19.67
C ALA A 720 26.48 48.85 19.83
N GLU A 721 26.49 50.05 19.26
CA GLU A 721 27.58 51.00 19.38
C GLU A 721 27.78 51.46 20.84
N ALA A 722 26.71 51.73 21.58
CA ALA A 722 26.78 52.02 23.01
C ALA A 722 27.31 50.84 23.86
N PHE A 723 27.10 49.59 23.43
CA PHE A 723 27.72 48.42 24.07
C PHE A 723 29.20 48.25 23.68
N ASP A 724 29.58 48.55 22.44
CA ASP A 724 30.95 48.39 21.94
C ASP A 724 31.88 49.45 22.54
N GLN A 725 31.48 50.73 22.48
CA GLN A 725 32.15 51.86 23.15
C GLN A 725 32.24 51.70 24.68
N SER A 726 31.46 50.78 25.25
CA SER A 726 31.49 50.46 26.68
C SER A 726 31.98 49.03 26.99
N GLY A 727 32.73 48.43 26.05
CA GLY A 727 33.59 47.26 26.26
C GLY A 727 32.91 45.90 26.16
N HIS A 728 31.76 45.79 25.50
CA HIS A 728 30.95 44.56 25.44
C HIS A 728 30.75 44.07 23.99
N PRO A 729 31.84 43.77 23.23
CA PRO A 729 31.78 43.52 21.79
C PRO A 729 30.95 42.29 21.40
N GLY A 730 30.86 41.27 22.25
CA GLY A 730 29.99 40.11 22.00
C GLY A 730 28.50 40.45 21.98
N VAL A 731 28.07 41.40 22.83
CA VAL A 731 26.68 41.90 22.85
C VAL A 731 26.44 42.81 21.64
N ALA A 732 27.39 43.71 21.35
CA ALA A 732 27.35 44.58 20.17
C ALA A 732 27.26 43.76 18.86
N LEU A 733 28.02 42.67 18.75
CA LEU A 733 27.99 41.75 17.61
C LEU A 733 26.62 41.04 17.49
N GLY A 734 26.04 40.56 18.59
CA GLY A 734 24.70 39.96 18.60
C GLY A 734 23.61 40.93 18.15
N LEU A 735 23.69 42.19 18.59
CA LEU A 735 22.77 43.26 18.19
C LEU A 735 22.95 43.67 16.72
N ARG A 736 24.20 43.84 16.24
CA ARG A 736 24.53 44.11 14.83
C ARG A 736 24.02 43.00 13.91
N ARG A 737 24.17 41.71 14.31
CA ARG A 737 23.58 40.55 13.60
C ARG A 737 22.05 40.65 13.50
N ARG A 738 21.36 41.02 14.58
CA ARG A 738 19.90 41.21 14.60
C ARG A 738 19.45 42.43 13.77
N ALA A 739 20.23 43.51 13.75
CA ALA A 739 19.98 44.67 12.89
C ALA A 739 20.10 44.30 11.40
N VAL A 740 21.16 43.58 11.01
CA VAL A 740 21.37 43.10 9.65
C VAL A 740 20.22 42.20 9.19
N ALA A 741 19.71 41.31 10.05
CA ALA A 741 18.56 40.46 9.73
C ALA A 741 17.28 41.27 9.41
N LEU A 742 17.06 42.41 10.08
CA LEU A 742 15.96 43.32 9.79
C LEU A 742 16.21 44.22 8.55
N LEU A 743 17.47 44.49 8.21
CA LEU A 743 17.83 45.31 7.04
C LEU A 743 17.86 44.52 5.73
N ALA A 744 18.15 43.21 5.76
CA ALA A 744 18.34 42.41 4.56
C ALA A 744 17.19 42.50 3.54
N PRO A 745 15.89 42.47 3.91
CA PRO A 745 14.79 42.65 2.96
C PRO A 745 14.76 44.05 2.32
N ARG A 746 15.15 45.10 3.07
CA ARG A 746 15.22 46.49 2.60
C ARG A 746 16.44 46.75 1.71
N LEU A 747 17.54 46.03 1.94
CA LEU A 747 18.71 46.01 1.06
C LEU A 747 18.43 45.22 -0.22
N ALA A 748 17.78 44.06 -0.12
CA ALA A 748 17.43 43.24 -1.28
C ALA A 748 16.42 43.92 -2.21
N SER A 749 15.43 44.64 -1.68
CA SER A 749 14.48 45.42 -2.48
C SER A 749 15.07 46.70 -3.09
N GLN A 750 16.31 47.10 -2.75
CA GLN A 750 17.02 48.19 -3.42
C GLN A 750 17.78 47.74 -4.68
N LEU A 751 17.94 46.43 -4.90
CA LEU A 751 18.64 45.82 -6.04
C LEU A 751 17.73 45.68 -7.29
N ASP A 752 16.78 46.59 -7.45
CA ASP A 752 15.89 46.70 -8.62
C ASP A 752 16.70 47.19 -9.84
N PRO A 753 16.69 46.49 -11.00
CA PRO A 753 17.41 46.92 -12.20
C PRO A 753 17.00 48.30 -12.76
N LEU A 754 15.85 48.87 -12.35
CA LEU A 754 15.49 50.26 -12.66
C LEU A 754 16.29 51.30 -11.83
N ARG A 755 16.91 50.88 -10.72
CA ARG A 755 17.84 51.68 -9.92
C ARG A 755 19.28 51.27 -10.20
N ARG A 756 19.97 52.02 -11.05
CA ARG A 756 21.41 51.87 -11.32
C ARG A 756 22.25 52.19 -10.08
N LEU A 757 22.43 51.20 -9.21
CA LEU A 757 23.52 51.15 -8.25
C LEU A 757 24.84 50.99 -9.02
N ASP A 758 25.89 51.72 -8.63
CA ASP A 758 27.23 51.48 -9.17
C ASP A 758 27.82 50.14 -8.68
N ASN A 759 28.83 49.63 -9.39
CA ASN A 759 29.44 48.33 -9.09
C ASN A 759 30.06 48.22 -7.68
N ALA A 760 30.45 49.34 -7.05
CA ALA A 760 30.98 49.32 -5.68
C ALA A 760 29.88 49.27 -4.62
N ASN A 761 28.74 49.91 -4.87
CA ASN A 761 27.55 49.81 -4.03
C ASN A 761 26.83 48.45 -4.20
N LEU A 762 26.65 47.98 -5.44
CA LEU A 762 26.17 46.63 -5.73
C LEU A 762 27.06 45.57 -5.05
N GLY A 763 28.38 45.70 -5.19
CA GLY A 763 29.35 44.81 -4.54
C GLY A 763 29.17 44.77 -3.02
N ARG A 764 29.16 45.92 -2.34
CA ARG A 764 29.04 46.00 -0.87
C ARG A 764 27.69 45.50 -0.35
N GLN A 765 26.60 45.71 -1.09
CA GLN A 765 25.30 45.16 -0.75
C GLN A 765 25.28 43.63 -0.88
N LEU A 766 25.84 43.06 -1.96
CA LEU A 766 25.99 41.61 -2.10
C LEU A 766 26.85 41.00 -0.99
N GLU A 767 27.94 41.65 -0.57
CA GLU A 767 28.73 41.23 0.60
C GLU A 767 27.91 41.20 1.88
N GLY A 768 27.20 42.30 2.21
CA GLY A 768 26.38 42.37 3.42
C GLY A 768 25.28 41.31 3.46
N LEU A 769 24.69 41.00 2.30
CA LEU A 769 23.68 39.95 2.16
C LEU A 769 24.30 38.55 2.33
N ILE A 770 25.41 38.23 1.64
CA ILE A 770 26.13 36.94 1.78
C ILE A 770 26.55 36.70 3.24
N TRP A 771 27.13 37.70 3.92
CA TRP A 771 27.52 37.60 5.34
C TRP A 771 26.32 37.43 6.30
N SER A 772 25.13 37.89 5.92
CA SER A 772 23.91 37.72 6.71
C SER A 772 23.28 36.32 6.61
N ALA A 773 23.50 35.64 5.49
CA ALA A 773 22.76 34.43 5.11
C ALA A 773 22.79 33.28 6.14
N PRO A 774 23.95 32.93 6.74
CA PRO A 774 24.01 31.84 7.74
C PRO A 774 23.25 32.14 9.04
N GLN A 775 22.78 33.38 9.23
CA GLN A 775 22.18 33.87 10.48
C GLN A 775 20.71 34.27 10.35
N ILE A 776 20.25 34.56 9.12
CA ILE A 776 18.82 34.74 8.80
C ILE A 776 18.14 33.39 8.56
N GLY A 777 18.90 32.40 8.09
CA GLY A 777 18.36 31.13 7.60
C GLY A 777 17.87 31.24 6.17
N THR A 778 17.69 30.09 5.51
CA THR A 778 17.33 30.03 4.08
C THR A 778 15.86 30.38 3.82
N GLU A 779 14.93 29.96 4.68
CA GLU A 779 13.49 30.17 4.49
C GLU A 779 13.06 31.65 4.36
N PRO A 780 13.41 32.58 5.27
CA PRO A 780 13.00 33.99 5.17
C PRO A 780 13.74 34.78 4.09
N ALA A 781 14.74 34.17 3.45
CA ALA A 781 15.60 34.81 2.48
C ALA A 781 15.46 34.25 1.05
N ALA A 782 14.82 33.08 0.90
CA ALA A 782 14.69 32.35 -0.36
C ALA A 782 14.15 33.23 -1.50
N ASP A 783 13.05 33.94 -1.28
CA ASP A 783 12.35 34.69 -2.32
C ASP A 783 13.22 35.81 -2.92
N TRP A 784 13.94 36.55 -2.07
CA TRP A 784 14.81 37.62 -2.54
C TRP A 784 16.17 37.12 -3.05
N TYR A 785 16.71 36.03 -2.50
CA TYR A 785 17.86 35.33 -3.07
C TYR A 785 17.57 34.77 -4.46
N GLN A 786 16.39 34.16 -4.65
CA GLN A 786 15.90 33.69 -5.93
C GLN A 786 15.71 34.86 -6.90
N SER A 787 15.23 36.00 -6.42
CA SER A 787 15.15 37.22 -7.23
C SER A 787 16.54 37.71 -7.70
N LEU A 788 17.56 37.73 -6.83
CA LEU A 788 18.92 38.12 -7.22
C LEU A 788 19.54 37.12 -8.21
N ALA A 789 19.45 35.83 -7.90
CA ALA A 789 19.96 34.76 -8.76
C ALA A 789 19.21 34.63 -10.09
N THR A 790 18.05 35.29 -10.29
CA THR A 790 17.34 35.35 -11.57
C THR A 790 17.45 36.69 -12.29
N ARG A 791 17.73 37.80 -11.60
CA ARG A 791 17.74 39.16 -12.17
C ARG A 791 19.12 39.79 -12.36
N LEU A 792 20.16 39.31 -11.67
CA LEU A 792 21.54 39.74 -11.93
C LEU A 792 21.98 39.28 -13.34
N PRO A 793 22.69 40.11 -14.12
CA PRO A 793 23.30 39.69 -15.39
C PRO A 793 24.47 38.73 -15.13
N LEU A 794 24.18 37.43 -15.13
CA LEU A 794 25.12 36.35 -14.79
C LEU A 794 26.32 36.21 -15.76
N LEU A 795 26.27 36.92 -16.88
CA LEU A 795 27.28 36.96 -17.94
C LEU A 795 27.58 38.41 -18.37
N ASP A 796 27.58 39.36 -17.43
CA ASP A 796 28.20 40.66 -17.69
C ASP A 796 29.72 40.45 -17.88
N THR A 797 30.26 40.94 -19.00
CA THR A 797 31.65 40.73 -19.37
C THR A 797 32.61 41.62 -18.57
N ASP A 798 32.15 42.77 -18.07
CA ASP A 798 32.98 43.78 -17.41
C ASP A 798 32.72 43.92 -15.90
N ALA A 799 32.86 42.83 -15.15
CA ALA A 799 33.25 42.89 -13.73
C ALA A 799 33.75 41.54 -13.18
N THR A 800 35.05 41.44 -12.89
CA THR A 800 35.63 40.28 -12.19
C THR A 800 34.99 40.02 -10.83
N THR A 801 34.63 41.08 -10.10
CA THR A 801 34.11 41.04 -8.72
C THR A 801 32.66 40.55 -8.63
N SER A 802 31.76 41.02 -9.49
CA SER A 802 30.31 40.73 -9.40
C SER A 802 29.97 39.29 -9.77
N GLY A 803 30.64 38.74 -10.79
CA GLY A 803 30.47 37.34 -11.20
C GLY A 803 30.93 36.33 -10.14
N VAL A 804 32.03 36.61 -9.44
CA VAL A 804 32.53 35.77 -8.34
C VAL A 804 31.55 35.79 -7.15
N ARG A 805 31.11 36.98 -6.70
CA ARG A 805 30.11 37.12 -5.62
C ARG A 805 28.79 36.41 -5.93
N THR A 806 28.44 36.27 -7.21
CA THR A 806 27.25 35.52 -7.61
C THR A 806 27.46 34.00 -7.57
N LEU A 807 28.69 33.51 -7.81
CA LEU A 807 29.04 32.12 -7.53
C LEU A 807 28.99 31.81 -6.03
N ASP A 808 29.45 32.73 -5.17
CA ASP A 808 29.38 32.58 -3.71
C ASP A 808 27.94 32.47 -3.22
N LEU A 809 27.07 33.37 -3.71
CA LEU A 809 25.63 33.37 -3.44
C LEU A 809 24.95 32.07 -3.91
N LEU A 810 25.30 31.55 -5.10
CA LEU A 810 24.76 30.28 -5.61
C LEU A 810 25.28 29.03 -4.87
N ALA A 811 26.52 29.05 -4.39
CA ALA A 811 27.07 28.00 -3.54
C ALA A 811 26.33 27.96 -2.19
N LEU A 812 26.15 29.12 -1.57
CA LEU A 812 25.47 29.27 -0.28
C LEU A 812 23.99 28.85 -0.35
N LEU A 813 23.32 29.10 -1.48
CA LEU A 813 21.94 28.64 -1.72
C LEU A 813 21.82 27.13 -2.01
N GLY A 814 22.94 26.40 -2.09
CA GLY A 814 22.93 24.98 -2.46
C GLY A 814 22.50 24.71 -3.90
N TRP A 815 22.50 25.72 -4.79
CA TRP A 815 22.06 25.63 -6.18
C TRP A 815 23.15 25.00 -7.08
N GLN A 816 23.63 23.83 -6.68
CA GLN A 816 24.84 23.16 -7.17
C GLN A 816 24.89 23.02 -8.69
N ALA A 817 23.78 22.66 -9.36
CA ALA A 817 23.74 22.54 -10.82
C ALA A 817 23.99 23.89 -11.53
N ARG A 818 23.39 24.97 -11.02
CA ARG A 818 23.51 26.32 -11.62
C ARG A 818 24.85 26.98 -11.28
N TYR A 819 25.35 26.74 -10.06
CA TYR A 819 26.72 27.07 -9.64
C TYR A 819 27.75 26.43 -10.57
N ARG A 820 27.69 25.10 -10.77
CA ARG A 820 28.60 24.36 -11.66
C ARG A 820 28.53 24.87 -13.10
N TYR A 821 27.33 25.08 -13.63
CA TYR A 821 27.14 25.60 -15.00
C TYR A 821 27.84 26.95 -15.20
N LEU A 822 27.62 27.92 -14.31
CA LEU A 822 28.23 29.25 -14.44
C LEU A 822 29.72 29.24 -14.14
N TRP A 823 30.19 28.40 -13.22
CA TRP A 823 31.62 28.20 -12.97
C TRP A 823 32.33 27.63 -14.22
N LEU A 824 31.75 26.61 -14.86
CA LEU A 824 32.24 26.05 -16.12
C LEU A 824 32.23 27.08 -17.26
N GLN A 825 31.14 27.84 -17.43
CA GLN A 825 31.07 28.89 -18.45
C GLN A 825 32.14 29.96 -18.24
N ARG A 826 32.35 30.43 -17.01
CA ARG A 826 33.44 31.39 -16.70
C ARG A 826 34.83 30.81 -16.99
N HIS A 827 35.05 29.53 -16.71
CA HIS A 827 36.28 28.83 -17.05
C HIS A 827 36.50 28.72 -18.57
N HIS A 828 35.46 28.36 -19.34
CA HIS A 828 35.52 28.33 -20.82
C HIS A 828 35.75 29.72 -21.44
N LEU A 829 35.26 30.78 -20.80
CA LEU A 829 35.52 32.17 -21.18
C LEU A 829 36.88 32.72 -20.68
N GLY A 830 37.72 31.88 -20.07
CA GLY A 830 39.05 32.28 -19.56
C GLY A 830 39.02 33.23 -18.37
N LEU A 831 37.88 33.41 -17.70
CA LEU A 831 37.71 34.40 -16.64
C LEU A 831 38.32 33.91 -15.32
N PRO A 832 39.14 34.74 -14.64
CA PRO A 832 39.78 34.35 -13.39
C PRO A 832 38.74 34.04 -12.32
N THR A 833 38.93 32.90 -11.64
CA THR A 833 38.00 32.37 -10.63
C THR A 833 38.78 31.80 -9.44
N PRO A 834 38.50 32.22 -8.19
CA PRO A 834 39.24 31.77 -7.00
C PRO A 834 39.34 30.25 -6.81
N SER A 835 40.44 29.80 -6.19
CA SER A 835 40.73 28.39 -6.00
C SER A 835 39.72 27.64 -5.12
N TYR A 836 39.07 28.31 -4.16
CA TYR A 836 38.05 27.66 -3.33
C TYR A 836 36.81 27.22 -4.12
N HIS A 837 36.49 27.84 -5.27
CA HIS A 837 35.39 27.33 -6.11
C HIS A 837 35.72 25.96 -6.70
N ARG A 838 36.97 25.72 -7.10
CA ARG A 838 37.42 24.38 -7.55
C ARG A 838 37.28 23.36 -6.42
N LEU A 839 37.64 23.74 -5.19
CA LEU A 839 37.53 22.88 -4.02
C LEU A 839 36.07 22.56 -3.71
N ASN A 840 35.18 23.56 -3.76
CA ASN A 840 33.74 23.38 -3.54
C ASN A 840 33.09 22.49 -4.61
N VAL A 841 33.51 22.58 -5.88
CA VAL A 841 33.09 21.64 -6.94
C VAL A 841 33.56 20.21 -6.61
N ALA A 842 34.83 20.03 -6.25
CA ALA A 842 35.41 18.72 -5.94
C ALA A 842 34.76 18.07 -4.69
N ILE A 843 34.55 18.84 -3.61
CA ILE A 843 33.79 18.42 -2.42
C ILE A 843 32.37 18.00 -2.80
N ALA A 844 31.66 18.79 -3.61
CA ALA A 844 30.30 18.47 -4.03
C ALA A 844 30.23 17.32 -5.07
N GLN A 845 31.36 16.87 -5.62
CA GLN A 845 31.49 15.67 -6.46
C GLN A 845 32.03 14.46 -5.68
N LEU A 846 32.47 14.64 -4.42
CA LEU A 846 33.23 13.67 -3.63
C LEU A 846 34.50 13.17 -4.36
N ASP A 847 35.15 14.04 -5.14
CA ASP A 847 36.43 13.73 -5.78
C ASP A 847 37.56 13.82 -4.74
N HIS A 848 37.71 12.75 -3.97
CA HIS A 848 38.73 12.65 -2.94
C HIS A 848 40.17 12.82 -3.48
N ALA A 849 40.42 12.54 -4.77
CA ALA A 849 41.73 12.71 -5.39
C ALA A 849 42.02 14.19 -5.69
N ALA A 850 41.07 14.91 -6.31
CA ALA A 850 41.20 16.34 -6.56
C ALA A 850 41.23 17.15 -5.25
N ILE A 851 40.38 16.81 -4.27
CA ILE A 851 40.43 17.45 -2.94
C ILE A 851 41.80 17.21 -2.29
N GLY A 852 42.35 16.00 -2.36
CA GLY A 852 43.69 15.69 -1.85
C GLY A 852 44.76 16.57 -2.47
N GLN A 853 44.88 16.55 -3.80
CA GLN A 853 45.85 17.37 -4.54
C GLN A 853 45.73 18.87 -4.24
N MET A 854 44.51 19.39 -4.06
CA MET A 854 44.27 20.80 -3.74
C MET A 854 44.61 21.18 -2.29
N LEU A 855 44.62 20.23 -1.35
CA LEU A 855 45.06 20.46 0.02
C LEU A 855 46.58 20.29 0.15
N ASP A 856 47.16 19.31 -0.55
CA ASP A 856 48.59 19.01 -0.48
C ASP A 856 49.47 19.98 -1.29
N ASP A 857 48.88 20.83 -2.15
CA ASP A 857 49.58 22.01 -2.71
C ASP A 857 49.61 23.17 -1.69
N PRO A 858 50.78 23.56 -1.15
CA PRO A 858 50.91 24.67 -0.23
C PRO A 858 50.81 26.05 -0.92
N ASN A 859 51.02 26.11 -2.24
CA ASN A 859 50.99 27.34 -3.02
C ASN A 859 49.57 27.75 -3.42
N LEU A 860 48.61 26.83 -3.33
CA LEU A 860 47.23 27.09 -3.71
C LEU A 860 46.56 28.03 -2.70
N PRO A 861 46.08 29.23 -3.12
CA PRO A 861 45.48 30.21 -2.23
C PRO A 861 44.07 29.77 -1.79
N LEU A 862 44.03 29.09 -0.65
CA LEU A 862 42.83 28.64 0.06
C LEU A 862 42.89 29.17 1.49
N ALA A 863 41.76 29.64 2.02
CA ALA A 863 41.65 30.03 3.41
C ALA A 863 41.65 28.80 4.35
N PRO A 864 41.96 28.95 5.65
CA PRO A 864 41.86 27.86 6.61
C PRO A 864 40.46 27.23 6.70
N SER A 865 39.40 28.00 6.48
CA SER A 865 38.02 27.52 6.35
C SER A 865 37.84 26.54 5.19
N ASP A 866 38.48 26.83 4.06
CA ASP A 866 38.33 26.05 2.82
C ASP A 866 39.13 24.75 2.98
N ARG A 867 40.37 24.88 3.49
CA ARG A 867 41.23 23.72 3.80
C ARG A 867 40.60 22.83 4.88
N LEU A 868 39.91 23.40 5.87
CA LEU A 868 39.09 22.66 6.83
C LEU A 868 37.97 21.87 6.15
N ALA A 869 37.18 22.50 5.27
CA ALA A 869 36.08 21.83 4.56
C ALA A 869 36.57 20.66 3.70
N GLY A 870 37.72 20.83 3.02
CA GLY A 870 38.40 19.75 2.31
C GLY A 870 38.88 18.63 3.25
N ALA A 871 39.59 18.97 4.32
CA ALA A 871 40.14 18.00 5.28
C ALA A 871 39.04 17.19 5.99
N LEU A 872 37.91 17.82 6.33
CA LEU A 872 36.71 17.13 6.82
C LEU A 872 36.14 16.15 5.80
N THR A 873 36.12 16.51 4.51
CA THR A 873 35.62 15.65 3.42
C THR A 873 36.54 14.46 3.13
N LEU A 874 37.84 14.58 3.43
CA LEU A 874 38.81 13.47 3.36
C LEU A 874 38.96 12.67 4.66
N GLU A 875 38.28 13.08 5.74
CA GLU A 875 38.52 12.62 7.11
C GLU A 875 40.01 12.70 7.56
N ARG A 876 40.75 13.72 7.08
CA ARG A 876 42.09 14.11 7.58
C ARG A 876 41.93 14.86 8.90
N ARG A 877 41.63 14.11 9.96
CA ARG A 877 41.18 14.61 11.28
C ARG A 877 42.21 15.53 11.96
N GLY A 878 43.51 15.31 11.75
CA GLY A 878 44.60 16.15 12.25
C GLY A 878 44.67 17.50 11.52
N ASP A 879 44.73 17.47 10.20
CA ASP A 879 44.73 18.69 9.36
C ASP A 879 43.45 19.51 9.57
N ALA A 880 42.29 18.84 9.69
CA ALA A 880 41.02 19.47 10.02
C ALA A 880 41.06 20.15 11.40
N MET A 881 41.66 19.51 12.43
CA MET A 881 41.80 20.14 13.75
C MET A 881 42.70 21.38 13.66
N GLN A 882 43.86 21.26 13.01
CA GLN A 882 44.79 22.37 12.83
C GLN A 882 44.15 23.54 12.07
N HIS A 883 43.42 23.26 10.99
CA HIS A 883 42.74 24.28 10.19
C HIS A 883 41.53 24.89 10.91
N ALA A 884 40.79 24.13 11.72
CA ALA A 884 39.73 24.67 12.57
C ALA A 884 40.29 25.63 13.63
N LEU A 885 41.38 25.25 14.31
CA LEU A 885 42.08 26.10 15.29
C LEU A 885 42.65 27.37 14.62
N LEU A 886 43.30 27.25 13.46
CA LEU A 886 43.82 28.39 12.69
C LEU A 886 42.72 29.33 12.20
N SER A 887 41.58 28.78 11.76
CA SER A 887 40.41 29.57 11.35
C SER A 887 39.74 30.22 12.56
N HIS A 888 39.76 29.58 13.73
CA HIS A 888 39.23 30.15 14.97
C HIS A 888 40.08 31.31 15.49
N GLY A 889 41.40 31.17 15.51
CA GLY A 889 42.35 32.23 15.84
C GLY A 889 42.30 33.44 14.89
N ARG A 890 41.74 33.26 13.69
CA ARG A 890 41.45 34.34 12.71
C ARG A 890 40.04 34.94 12.83
N GLY A 891 39.30 34.62 13.90
CA GLY A 891 38.02 35.25 14.22
C GLY A 891 36.77 34.60 13.60
N THR A 892 36.89 33.46 12.91
CA THR A 892 35.70 32.66 12.56
C THR A 892 35.30 31.80 13.75
N ASP A 893 34.01 31.51 13.94
CA ASP A 893 33.60 30.55 14.98
C ASP A 893 33.69 29.14 14.44
N GLN A 894 34.55 28.31 15.03
CA GLN A 894 34.77 26.90 14.65
C GLN A 894 34.71 25.98 15.88
N ARG A 895 34.12 26.45 16.99
CA ARG A 895 34.14 25.74 18.27
C ARG A 895 33.40 24.40 18.19
N ARG A 896 32.37 24.31 17.35
CA ARG A 896 31.62 23.08 17.08
C ARG A 896 32.48 22.05 16.33
N GLU A 897 33.24 22.51 15.36
CA GLU A 897 34.11 21.71 14.49
C GLU A 897 35.30 21.17 15.29
N ILE A 898 35.93 22.01 16.11
CA ILE A 898 36.97 21.63 17.09
C ILE A 898 36.45 20.57 18.06
N VAL A 899 35.30 20.80 18.72
CA VAL A 899 34.71 19.85 19.68
C VAL A 899 34.32 18.52 19.01
N SER A 900 33.74 18.59 17.81
CA SER A 900 33.39 17.42 16.99
C SER A 900 34.63 16.58 16.65
N LEU A 901 35.71 17.23 16.18
CA LEU A 901 36.97 16.57 15.85
C LEU A 901 37.63 15.98 17.10
N ALA A 902 37.71 16.71 18.21
CA ALA A 902 38.27 16.21 19.47
C ALA A 902 37.52 14.96 19.98
N SER A 903 36.20 14.90 19.80
CA SER A 903 35.42 13.68 20.12
C SER A 903 35.68 12.49 19.19
N LYS A 904 36.22 12.71 17.99
CA LYS A 904 36.66 11.66 17.05
C LYS A 904 38.10 11.20 17.28
N VAL A 905 38.97 12.06 17.82
CA VAL A 905 40.37 11.77 18.15
C VAL A 905 40.68 11.96 19.65
N PRO A 906 39.97 11.25 20.56
CA PRO A 906 40.16 11.42 21.99
C PRO A 906 41.56 10.98 22.45
N GLN A 907 42.12 11.76 23.38
CA GLN A 907 43.29 11.40 24.17
C GLN A 907 42.93 11.69 25.63
N ARG A 908 42.90 10.65 26.49
CA ARG A 908 42.44 10.81 27.88
C ARG A 908 42.97 9.73 28.81
N ALA A 909 43.04 10.08 30.09
CA ALA A 909 43.13 9.13 31.19
C ALA A 909 41.78 9.13 31.92
N ARG A 910 41.26 7.95 32.25
CA ARG A 910 40.04 7.77 33.04
C ARG A 910 40.30 6.86 34.23
N ILE A 911 39.73 7.18 35.38
CA ILE A 911 39.58 6.29 36.53
C ILE A 911 38.10 6.26 36.92
N GLY A 912 37.55 5.07 37.11
CA GLY A 912 36.15 4.87 37.42
C GLY A 912 35.97 3.80 38.48
N HIS A 913 34.96 4.01 39.32
CA HIS A 913 34.44 3.02 40.25
C HIS A 913 32.95 2.84 39.95
N ARG A 914 32.47 1.60 39.86
CA ARG A 914 31.08 1.24 39.56
C ARG A 914 30.63 0.13 40.51
N TYR A 915 29.50 0.38 41.17
CA TYR A 915 28.68 -0.63 41.81
C TYR A 915 27.59 -1.11 40.84
N GLN A 916 27.34 -2.41 40.78
CA GLN A 916 26.28 -3.01 39.96
C GLN A 916 25.71 -4.25 40.63
N GLU A 917 24.39 -4.38 40.64
CA GLU A 917 23.66 -5.60 41.04
C GLU A 917 23.21 -6.38 39.78
N ILE A 918 23.25 -7.71 39.86
CA ILE A 918 22.71 -8.64 38.85
C ILE A 918 22.00 -9.76 39.63
N GLY A 919 20.67 -9.75 39.71
CA GLY A 919 19.96 -10.71 40.56
C GLY A 919 20.31 -10.48 42.04
N GLU A 920 20.76 -11.52 42.73
CA GLU A 920 21.21 -11.46 44.13
C GLU A 920 22.72 -11.19 44.27
N LEU A 921 23.46 -11.10 43.16
CA LEU A 921 24.91 -10.86 43.11
C LEU A 921 25.25 -9.37 43.02
N SER A 922 26.13 -8.87 43.90
CA SER A 922 26.67 -7.50 43.83
C SER A 922 28.12 -7.46 43.32
N LEU A 923 28.48 -6.41 42.55
CA LEU A 923 29.79 -6.27 41.92
C LEU A 923 30.37 -4.85 42.05
N GLU A 924 31.56 -4.74 42.62
CA GLU A 924 32.35 -3.50 42.69
C GLU A 924 33.50 -3.50 41.66
N HIS A 925 33.30 -2.80 40.54
CA HIS A 925 34.31 -2.63 39.50
C HIS A 925 35.11 -1.33 39.70
N THR A 926 36.44 -1.43 39.88
CA THR A 926 37.35 -0.28 39.87
C THR A 926 38.33 -0.39 38.70
N GLN A 927 38.29 0.57 37.76
CA GLN A 927 39.07 0.53 36.51
C GLN A 927 39.81 1.84 36.24
N ALA A 928 41.07 1.74 35.87
CA ALA A 928 41.85 2.80 35.23
C ALA A 928 42.06 2.48 33.74
N ALA A 929 42.01 3.48 32.86
CA ALA A 929 42.37 3.30 31.46
C ALA A 929 42.98 4.57 30.84
N PHE A 930 43.80 4.35 29.81
CA PHE A 930 44.52 5.37 29.08
C PHE A 930 44.30 5.17 27.57
N GLU A 931 43.67 6.15 26.94
CA GLU A 931 43.28 6.15 25.52
C GLU A 931 44.10 7.19 24.75
N LEU A 932 44.72 6.78 23.65
CA LEU A 932 45.40 7.64 22.69
C LEU A 932 44.88 7.40 21.28
N THR A 933 44.41 8.44 20.60
CA THR A 933 44.01 8.38 19.19
C THR A 933 44.82 9.34 18.32
N GLY A 934 45.33 8.82 17.19
CA GLY A 934 45.81 9.58 16.04
C GLY A 934 44.85 9.47 14.85
N GLU A 935 45.29 9.85 13.64
CA GLU A 935 44.37 9.98 12.49
C GLU A 935 43.62 8.69 12.12
N ARG A 936 44.33 7.58 11.94
CA ARG A 936 43.78 6.28 11.49
C ARG A 936 43.80 5.19 12.54
N TRP A 937 44.64 5.32 13.57
CA TRP A 937 44.82 4.33 14.63
C TRP A 937 44.61 4.99 15.99
N GLY A 938 44.04 4.26 16.93
CA GLY A 938 44.09 4.58 18.35
C GLY A 938 44.27 3.31 19.19
N ALA A 939 44.81 3.47 20.39
CA ALA A 939 45.01 2.40 21.36
C ALA A 939 44.40 2.79 22.71
N GLU A 940 43.84 1.83 23.42
CA GLU A 940 43.39 1.97 24.81
C GLU A 940 43.98 0.83 25.63
N LEU A 941 44.71 1.16 26.69
CA LEU A 941 45.11 0.22 27.74
C LEU A 941 44.14 0.38 28.91
N ALA A 942 43.50 -0.71 29.31
CA ALA A 942 42.57 -0.75 30.43
C ALA A 942 43.04 -1.78 31.47
N VAL A 943 42.99 -1.38 32.75
CA VAL A 943 43.43 -2.17 33.91
C VAL A 943 42.39 -2.01 35.01
N GLY A 944 41.91 -3.10 35.61
CA GLY A 944 40.90 -2.99 36.67
C GLY A 944 40.83 -4.20 37.58
N ARG A 945 40.15 -3.98 38.72
CA ARG A 945 39.73 -4.97 39.71
C ARG A 945 38.20 -5.01 39.72
N ILE A 946 37.64 -6.17 39.98
CA ILE A 946 36.23 -6.42 40.26
C ILE A 946 36.23 -7.19 41.59
N SER A 947 35.52 -6.71 42.60
CA SER A 947 35.09 -7.59 43.69
C SER A 947 33.66 -8.05 43.44
N LEU A 948 33.36 -9.27 43.85
CA LEU A 948 32.04 -9.87 43.82
C LEU A 948 31.60 -10.12 45.27
N ASP A 949 30.29 -10.08 45.52
CA ASP A 949 29.68 -10.38 46.81
C ASP A 949 28.47 -11.29 46.58
N GLU A 950 28.55 -12.52 47.11
CA GLU A 950 27.64 -13.64 46.84
C GLU A 950 26.72 -13.96 48.05
N ASP A 951 26.81 -13.22 49.17
CA ASP A 951 26.23 -13.60 50.48
C ASP A 951 24.71 -13.89 50.47
N ASP A 952 23.94 -13.27 49.56
CA ASP A 952 22.48 -13.47 49.41
C ASP A 952 22.08 -14.47 48.28
N VAL A 953 23.02 -14.96 47.46
CA VAL A 953 22.73 -15.74 46.23
C VAL A 953 22.10 -17.10 46.54
N SER A 954 20.87 -17.30 46.07
CA SER A 954 20.05 -18.47 46.37
C SER A 954 19.81 -19.37 45.14
N PRO A 955 19.92 -20.72 45.25
CA PRO A 955 20.51 -21.44 46.38
C PRO A 955 22.03 -21.22 46.45
N PRO A 956 22.64 -21.32 47.64
CA PRO A 956 24.08 -21.23 47.77
C PRO A 956 24.76 -22.36 47.00
N LEU A 957 25.70 -21.98 46.15
CA LEU A 957 26.53 -22.91 45.38
C LEU A 957 27.53 -23.62 46.34
N SER A 958 28.32 -24.57 45.84
CA SER A 958 29.34 -25.29 46.63
C SER A 958 30.77 -25.13 46.10
N GLY A 959 31.72 -24.81 46.99
CA GLY A 959 33.16 -24.65 46.71
C GLY A 959 33.50 -23.30 46.07
N HIS A 960 33.89 -22.29 46.86
CA HIS A 960 33.88 -20.87 46.44
C HIS A 960 35.26 -20.24 46.48
N ASP A 961 35.60 -19.63 45.34
CA ASP A 961 36.90 -19.06 45.04
C ASP A 961 36.73 -17.90 44.02
N LEU A 962 35.75 -16.99 44.13
CA LEU A 962 35.52 -15.93 43.13
C LEU A 962 35.31 -14.50 43.68
N ASP A 963 35.90 -14.20 44.83
CA ASP A 963 35.81 -12.89 45.49
C ASP A 963 36.46 -11.74 44.68
N GLU A 964 37.53 -12.00 43.92
CA GLU A 964 38.25 -11.00 43.11
C GLU A 964 38.49 -11.46 41.64
N GLU A 965 38.22 -10.56 40.70
CA GLU A 965 38.75 -10.63 39.32
C GLU A 965 39.63 -9.41 39.01
N ARG A 966 40.78 -9.61 38.38
CA ARG A 966 41.67 -8.57 37.85
C ARG A 966 41.73 -8.69 36.32
N ARG A 967 41.49 -7.59 35.62
CA ARG A 967 41.39 -7.54 34.15
C ARG A 967 42.46 -6.61 33.58
N VAL A 968 43.23 -7.10 32.62
CA VAL A 968 44.15 -6.29 31.80
C VAL A 968 43.75 -6.47 30.33
N ALA A 969 43.43 -5.39 29.64
CA ALA A 969 43.01 -5.42 28.23
C ALA A 969 43.69 -4.32 27.41
N LEU A 970 44.12 -4.69 26.20
CA LEU A 970 44.66 -3.79 25.19
C LEU A 970 43.72 -3.77 23.98
N SER A 971 43.12 -2.62 23.70
CA SER A 971 42.34 -2.39 22.48
C SER A 971 43.12 -1.58 21.46
N THR A 972 42.99 -1.94 20.18
CA THR A 972 43.41 -1.15 19.02
C THR A 972 42.22 -0.83 18.13
N THR A 973 42.13 0.40 17.61
CA THR A 973 41.02 0.86 16.77
C THR A 973 41.54 1.46 15.46
N HIS A 974 41.28 0.78 14.35
CA HIS A 974 41.56 1.26 12.99
C HIS A 974 40.33 1.98 12.40
N ARG A 975 40.49 3.21 11.93
CA ARG A 975 39.42 4.09 11.43
C ARG A 975 39.68 4.51 9.97
N GLY A 976 38.99 3.88 9.03
CA GLY A 976 38.94 4.28 7.62
C GLY A 976 37.93 5.41 7.34
N ILE A 977 37.64 5.66 6.05
CA ILE A 977 36.73 6.73 5.57
C ILE A 977 35.25 6.36 5.79
N ARG A 978 34.91 5.06 5.71
CA ARG A 978 33.54 4.54 5.94
C ARG A 978 33.49 3.39 6.94
N SER A 979 34.58 3.07 7.63
CA SER A 979 34.64 1.92 8.53
C SER A 979 35.48 2.19 9.77
N SER A 980 35.12 1.53 10.87
CA SER A 980 35.89 1.52 12.12
C SER A 980 35.92 0.10 12.67
N THR A 981 37.11 -0.46 12.82
CA THR A 981 37.34 -1.79 13.42
C THR A 981 38.07 -1.60 14.75
N ARG A 982 37.50 -2.07 15.86
CA ARG A 982 38.17 -2.18 17.14
C ARG A 982 38.40 -3.66 17.45
N LEU A 983 39.64 -4.02 17.75
CA LEU A 983 40.03 -5.32 18.27
C LEU A 983 40.54 -5.09 19.69
N SER A 984 40.04 -5.87 20.65
CA SER A 984 40.55 -5.93 22.01
C SER A 984 41.00 -7.34 22.33
N VAL A 985 42.13 -7.45 23.01
CA VAL A 985 42.62 -8.70 23.60
C VAL A 985 42.99 -8.41 25.05
N GLY A 986 42.62 -9.29 25.95
CA GLY A 986 42.92 -9.18 27.37
C GLY A 986 43.12 -10.52 28.04
N SER A 987 43.41 -10.45 29.33
CA SER A 987 43.49 -11.57 30.25
C SER A 987 42.72 -11.21 31.51
N ARG A 988 42.07 -12.22 32.10
CA ARG A 988 41.46 -12.12 33.41
C ARG A 988 42.14 -13.09 34.36
N ASP A 989 42.67 -12.51 35.42
CA ASP A 989 43.22 -13.18 36.60
C ASP A 989 42.10 -13.20 37.65
N SER A 990 41.80 -14.34 38.26
CA SER A 990 40.74 -14.47 39.28
C SER A 990 41.03 -15.65 40.19
N ASP A 991 40.45 -15.64 41.39
CA ASP A 991 40.71 -16.68 42.39
C ASP A 991 40.23 -18.09 41.93
N ALA A 992 39.33 -18.17 40.94
CA ALA A 992 38.76 -19.41 40.40
C ALA A 992 39.54 -20.01 39.22
N GLU A 993 39.57 -19.32 38.07
CA GLU A 993 40.26 -19.79 36.83
C GLU A 993 40.57 -18.63 35.87
N ASN A 994 41.74 -18.71 35.22
CA ASN A 994 42.38 -17.61 34.49
C ASN A 994 42.25 -17.75 32.98
N HIS A 995 41.35 -16.97 32.39
CA HIS A 995 41.03 -17.00 30.96
C HIS A 995 41.62 -15.84 30.16
N LEU A 996 41.76 -16.04 28.86
CA LEU A 996 42.01 -14.97 27.89
C LEU A 996 40.67 -14.47 27.36
N GLU A 997 40.61 -13.21 26.95
CA GLU A 997 39.36 -12.61 26.47
C GLU A 997 39.61 -11.80 25.19
N ALA A 998 38.69 -11.88 24.23
CA ALA A 998 38.78 -11.12 22.98
C ALA A 998 37.45 -10.48 22.58
N GLU A 999 37.53 -9.31 21.97
CA GLU A 999 36.40 -8.59 21.34
C GLU A 999 36.84 -8.06 19.99
N LEU A 1000 36.08 -8.38 18.93
CA LEU A 1000 36.17 -7.75 17.62
C LEU A 1000 34.86 -7.02 17.33
N SER A 1001 34.91 -5.71 17.13
CA SER A 1001 33.78 -4.93 16.64
C SER A 1001 34.12 -4.18 15.35
N HIS A 1002 33.25 -4.31 14.34
CA HIS A 1002 33.39 -3.64 13.05
C HIS A 1002 32.13 -2.84 12.71
N ARG A 1003 32.26 -1.52 12.54
CA ARG A 1003 31.20 -0.63 12.09
C ARG A 1003 31.46 -0.18 10.65
N TYR A 1004 30.45 -0.25 9.80
CA TYR A 1004 30.53 0.15 8.39
C TYR A 1004 29.40 1.11 8.01
N HIS A 1005 29.75 2.26 7.44
CA HIS A 1005 28.81 3.29 6.98
C HIS A 1005 28.45 3.06 5.51
N LEU A 1006 27.28 2.48 5.28
CA LEU A 1006 26.71 2.27 3.94
C LEU A 1006 26.41 3.62 3.27
N THR A 1007 25.82 4.56 4.02
CA THR A 1007 25.54 5.94 3.61
C THR A 1007 25.82 6.91 4.76
N SER A 1008 25.59 8.21 4.57
CA SER A 1008 25.61 9.21 5.66
C SER A 1008 24.49 9.02 6.70
N HIS A 1009 23.50 8.17 6.42
CA HIS A 1009 22.31 7.93 7.25
C HIS A 1009 22.15 6.48 7.69
N LEU A 1010 23.00 5.55 7.21
CA LEU A 1010 22.84 4.12 7.46
C LEU A 1010 24.20 3.49 7.75
N SER A 1011 24.34 2.83 8.89
CA SER A 1011 25.51 2.04 9.25
C SER A 1011 25.17 0.69 9.85
N THR A 1012 25.93 -0.33 9.47
CA THR A 1012 25.92 -1.65 10.10
C THR A 1012 27.02 -1.77 11.15
N ARG A 1013 26.83 -2.72 12.07
CA ARG A 1013 27.73 -3.06 13.14
C ARG A 1013 27.80 -4.58 13.22
N PHE A 1014 28.99 -5.13 13.38
CA PHE A 1014 29.23 -6.53 13.68
C PHE A 1014 30.05 -6.60 14.98
N LYS A 1015 29.74 -7.56 15.85
CA LYS A 1015 30.45 -7.82 17.10
C LYS A 1015 30.72 -9.32 17.22
N ALA A 1016 31.91 -9.68 17.65
CA ALA A 1016 32.29 -11.04 18.01
C ALA A 1016 33.06 -10.98 19.33
N ASP A 1017 32.50 -11.58 20.37
CA ASP A 1017 33.10 -11.68 21.70
C ASP A 1017 33.47 -13.13 21.98
N TRP A 1018 34.63 -13.34 22.58
CA TRP A 1018 35.14 -14.66 22.95
C TRP A 1018 35.61 -14.65 24.42
N GLN A 1019 35.22 -15.69 25.16
CA GLN A 1019 35.51 -15.91 26.58
C GLN A 1019 35.31 -14.65 27.45
N GLN A 1020 34.14 -14.00 27.34
CA GLN A 1020 33.71 -13.01 28.34
C GLN A 1020 32.95 -13.75 29.47
N PRO A 1021 33.13 -13.43 30.76
CA PRO A 1021 32.23 -13.91 31.81
C PRO A 1021 30.80 -13.40 31.60
N SER A 1022 29.81 -14.27 31.84
CA SER A 1022 28.40 -13.99 31.51
C SER A 1022 27.83 -12.80 32.29
N THR A 1023 26.85 -12.12 31.70
CA THR A 1023 26.07 -11.06 32.36
C THR A 1023 24.55 -11.30 32.24
N ALA A 1024 24.14 -12.56 32.05
CA ALA A 1024 22.75 -12.95 31.85
C ALA A 1024 21.94 -12.89 33.15
N ASN A 1025 22.41 -13.59 34.19
CA ASN A 1025 21.93 -13.59 35.58
C ASN A 1025 23.14 -13.75 36.53
N ASP A 1026 22.88 -13.81 37.84
CA ASP A 1026 23.85 -14.07 38.91
C ASP A 1026 24.60 -15.41 38.72
N ARG A 1027 23.86 -16.53 38.67
CA ARG A 1027 24.44 -17.89 38.61
C ARG A 1027 25.38 -18.06 37.42
N LEU A 1028 24.98 -17.59 36.23
CA LEU A 1028 25.82 -17.63 35.03
C LEU A 1028 27.01 -16.67 35.12
N ARG A 1029 26.92 -15.53 35.82
CA ARG A 1029 28.05 -14.60 36.02
C ARG A 1029 29.19 -15.22 36.83
N LEU A 1030 28.86 -16.17 37.71
CA LEU A 1030 29.81 -16.97 38.49
C LEU A 1030 30.31 -18.19 37.71
N LEU A 1031 29.39 -19.00 37.19
CA LEU A 1031 29.67 -20.33 36.64
C LEU A 1031 30.07 -20.35 35.16
N ALA A 1032 29.77 -19.31 34.37
CA ALA A 1032 29.81 -19.38 32.91
C ALA A 1032 30.61 -18.26 32.22
N THR A 1033 31.28 -18.63 31.13
CA THR A 1033 31.74 -17.71 30.09
C THR A 1033 30.83 -17.79 28.87
N GLU A 1034 30.88 -16.77 28.02
CA GLU A 1034 30.04 -16.64 26.85
C GLU A 1034 30.83 -16.19 25.62
N ASN A 1035 30.47 -16.80 24.49
CA ASN A 1035 30.90 -16.42 23.16
C ASN A 1035 29.69 -15.76 22.46
N ARG A 1036 29.83 -14.51 21.99
CA ARG A 1036 28.71 -13.74 21.39
C ARG A 1036 29.01 -13.40 19.93
N LEU A 1037 28.02 -13.57 19.06
CA LEU A 1037 28.03 -13.05 17.69
C LEU A 1037 26.83 -12.11 17.51
N GLY A 1038 27.10 -10.86 17.17
CA GLY A 1038 26.08 -9.80 17.07
C GLY A 1038 26.13 -9.03 15.75
N ILE A 1039 24.95 -8.66 15.25
CA ILE A 1039 24.77 -7.73 14.13
C ILE A 1039 23.79 -6.62 14.52
N GLY A 1040 24.16 -5.37 14.23
CA GLY A 1040 23.34 -4.19 14.48
C GLY A 1040 23.20 -3.31 13.24
N LEU A 1041 22.07 -2.61 13.14
CA LEU A 1041 21.73 -1.68 12.07
C LEU A 1041 21.27 -0.34 12.67
N ASP A 1042 22.02 0.72 12.41
CA ASP A 1042 21.72 2.09 12.82
C ASP A 1042 21.26 2.91 11.58
N TRP A 1043 20.01 3.37 11.57
CA TRP A 1043 19.43 4.21 10.50
C TRP A 1043 18.92 5.55 11.03
N THR A 1044 19.24 6.65 10.35
CA THR A 1044 18.81 8.02 10.70
C THR A 1044 18.10 8.69 9.52
N PRO A 1045 16.83 8.32 9.24
CA PRO A 1045 16.09 8.80 8.07
C PRO A 1045 15.83 10.30 8.04
N THR A 1046 15.79 10.96 9.21
CA THR A 1046 15.67 12.42 9.33
C THR A 1046 16.74 12.96 10.28
N ARG A 1047 16.69 14.25 10.62
CA ARG A 1047 17.53 14.82 11.68
C ARG A 1047 17.05 14.45 13.09
N ARG A 1048 15.77 14.10 13.25
CA ARG A 1048 15.14 13.79 14.54
C ARG A 1048 14.97 12.30 14.80
N ASP A 1049 14.82 11.51 13.74
CA ASP A 1049 14.44 10.09 13.83
C ASP A 1049 15.68 9.19 13.74
N ARG A 1050 15.77 8.22 14.64
CA ARG A 1050 16.73 7.11 14.60
C ARG A 1050 15.99 5.79 14.77
N LEU A 1051 16.31 4.81 13.94
CA LEU A 1051 16.01 3.40 14.17
C LEU A 1051 17.32 2.67 14.49
N SER A 1052 17.30 1.85 15.53
CA SER A 1052 18.37 0.93 15.89
C SER A 1052 17.78 -0.48 15.95
N LEU A 1053 18.36 -1.42 15.22
CA LEU A 1053 18.11 -2.85 15.36
C LEU A 1053 19.39 -3.50 15.87
N ASP A 1054 19.29 -4.45 16.79
CA ASP A 1054 20.42 -5.25 17.28
C ASP A 1054 19.97 -6.70 17.45
N ALA A 1055 20.78 -7.65 16.99
CA ALA A 1055 20.52 -9.08 17.10
C ALA A 1055 21.81 -9.78 17.52
N ARG A 1056 21.79 -10.46 18.67
CA ARG A 1056 22.91 -11.26 19.19
C ARG A 1056 22.51 -12.72 19.38
N HIS A 1057 23.43 -13.61 19.04
CA HIS A 1057 23.41 -15.00 19.46
C HIS A 1057 24.57 -15.22 20.44
N THR A 1058 24.28 -15.86 21.55
CA THR A 1058 25.23 -16.20 22.62
C THR A 1058 25.37 -17.72 22.68
N ARG A 1059 26.57 -18.22 22.96
CA ARG A 1059 26.78 -19.62 23.38
C ARG A 1059 27.50 -19.62 24.74
N TYR A 1060 26.89 -20.27 25.71
CA TYR A 1060 27.36 -20.34 27.09
C TYR A 1060 28.20 -21.61 27.29
N HIS A 1061 29.33 -21.44 27.97
CA HIS A 1061 30.26 -22.51 28.33
C HIS A 1061 30.57 -22.35 29.81
N GLU A 1062 30.83 -23.45 30.52
CA GLU A 1062 31.27 -23.34 31.90
C GLU A 1062 32.67 -22.69 32.00
N ARG A 1063 32.97 -22.12 33.17
CA ARG A 1063 34.21 -21.36 33.42
C ARG A 1063 35.46 -22.24 33.53
N PHE A 1064 35.31 -23.55 33.75
CA PHE A 1064 36.40 -24.43 34.21
C PHE A 1064 36.94 -25.30 33.07
N ASP A 1065 36.16 -26.25 32.55
CA ASP A 1065 36.59 -27.16 31.47
C ASP A 1065 36.14 -26.71 30.05
N GLU A 1066 35.58 -25.49 29.92
CA GLU A 1066 34.97 -24.92 28.69
C GLU A 1066 33.80 -25.73 28.08
N ASP A 1067 33.24 -26.67 28.82
CA ASP A 1067 32.13 -27.52 28.38
C ASP A 1067 30.82 -26.72 28.16
N GLY A 1068 29.93 -27.21 27.29
CA GLY A 1068 28.71 -26.50 26.89
C GLY A 1068 27.65 -26.43 27.98
N LEU A 1069 27.05 -25.24 28.18
CA LEU A 1069 25.90 -25.02 29.07
C LEU A 1069 24.60 -24.70 28.34
N GLY A 1070 24.68 -24.20 27.10
CA GLY A 1070 23.51 -23.83 26.29
C GLY A 1070 23.78 -22.68 25.34
N SER A 1071 22.71 -22.06 24.84
CA SER A 1071 22.76 -20.92 23.93
C SER A 1071 21.67 -19.89 24.20
N GLY A 1072 21.89 -18.65 23.79
CA GLY A 1072 20.92 -17.57 23.94
C GLY A 1072 20.71 -16.81 22.63
N ARG A 1073 19.57 -16.16 22.49
CA ARG A 1073 19.25 -15.27 21.37
C ARG A 1073 18.61 -14.01 21.93
N TYR A 1074 18.97 -12.85 21.40
CA TYR A 1074 18.35 -11.59 21.78
C TYR A 1074 18.20 -10.67 20.58
N PHE A 1075 17.09 -9.96 20.54
CA PHE A 1075 16.74 -8.98 19.54
C PHE A 1075 16.24 -7.70 20.22
N GLU A 1076 16.84 -6.55 19.88
CA GLU A 1076 16.30 -5.21 20.17
C GLU A 1076 15.88 -4.52 18.87
N SER A 1077 14.71 -3.89 18.90
CA SER A 1077 14.30 -2.89 17.92
C SER A 1077 13.87 -1.62 18.65
N SER A 1078 14.67 -0.55 18.57
CA SER A 1078 14.36 0.75 19.18
C SER A 1078 14.32 1.91 18.18
N TRP A 1079 13.20 2.63 18.19
CA TRP A 1079 13.01 3.87 17.43
C TRP A 1079 12.99 5.07 18.38
N GLU A 1080 13.76 6.10 18.08
CA GLU A 1080 13.87 7.34 18.84
C GLU A 1080 13.49 8.55 17.98
N HIS A 1081 12.67 9.46 18.51
CA HIS A 1081 12.30 10.73 17.90
C HIS A 1081 12.63 11.93 18.80
N ALA A 1082 13.49 12.83 18.33
CA ALA A 1082 13.90 14.03 19.07
C ALA A 1082 12.86 15.18 18.99
N LEU A 1083 11.88 15.19 19.90
CA LEU A 1083 10.92 16.27 20.11
C LEU A 1083 11.57 17.67 20.18
N LEU A 1084 12.73 17.79 20.83
CA LEU A 1084 13.57 18.99 20.82
C LEU A 1084 15.00 18.61 20.51
N GLN A 1085 15.61 19.35 19.58
CA GLN A 1085 17.00 19.19 19.17
C GLN A 1085 17.65 20.57 19.02
N GLY A 1086 18.18 21.09 20.13
CA GLY A 1086 18.95 22.33 20.16
C GLY A 1086 20.45 22.07 20.23
N GLU A 1087 21.27 23.12 20.07
CA GLU A 1087 22.74 23.01 20.06
C GLU A 1087 23.33 22.40 21.34
N THR A 1088 22.62 22.50 22.47
CA THR A 1088 23.10 22.02 23.78
C THR A 1088 22.08 21.21 24.57
N ARG A 1089 20.88 20.94 24.03
CA ARG A 1089 19.80 20.21 24.73
C ARG A 1089 19.01 19.33 23.76
N ARG A 1090 18.68 18.12 24.20
CA ARG A 1090 17.83 17.14 23.50
C ARG A 1090 16.67 16.73 24.41
N LEU A 1091 15.48 16.59 23.83
CA LEU A 1091 14.36 15.85 24.40
C LEU A 1091 13.93 14.83 23.33
N GLY A 1092 13.89 13.56 23.68
CA GLY A 1092 13.47 12.48 22.79
C GLY A 1092 12.37 11.60 23.39
N LEU A 1093 11.62 10.94 22.52
CA LEU A 1093 10.79 9.79 22.85
C LEU A 1093 11.43 8.54 22.26
N ARG A 1094 11.41 7.43 22.99
CA ARG A 1094 11.83 6.10 22.55
C ARG A 1094 10.64 5.16 22.53
N LEU A 1095 10.44 4.41 21.46
CA LEU A 1095 9.68 3.16 21.43
C LEU A 1095 10.70 2.03 21.30
N PHE A 1096 10.60 0.99 22.12
CA PHE A 1096 11.51 -0.15 22.05
C PHE A 1096 10.75 -1.46 22.22
N ALA A 1097 11.21 -2.47 21.50
CA ALA A 1097 10.84 -3.86 21.68
C ALA A 1097 12.12 -4.68 21.91
N THR A 1098 12.13 -5.53 22.94
CA THR A 1098 13.16 -6.53 23.18
C THR A 1098 12.53 -7.92 23.20
N HIS A 1099 13.31 -8.92 22.79
CA HIS A 1099 13.03 -10.34 23.00
C HIS A 1099 14.34 -11.04 23.35
N GLU A 1100 14.35 -11.85 24.40
CA GLU A 1100 15.46 -12.72 24.79
C GLU A 1100 14.93 -14.15 24.96
N SER A 1101 15.68 -15.13 24.45
CA SER A 1101 15.43 -16.57 24.64
C SER A 1101 16.71 -17.26 25.10
N GLN A 1102 16.60 -18.28 25.94
CA GLN A 1102 17.74 -19.02 26.49
C GLN A 1102 17.46 -20.54 26.43
N ASP A 1103 18.17 -21.22 25.53
CA ASP A 1103 18.09 -22.66 25.30
C ASP A 1103 19.19 -23.39 26.11
N PRO A 1104 18.90 -24.06 27.25
CA PRO A 1104 19.90 -24.88 27.96
C PRO A 1104 20.36 -26.09 27.13
N ASP A 1105 21.64 -26.49 27.30
CA ASP A 1105 22.08 -27.83 26.88
C ASP A 1105 21.53 -28.84 27.91
N GLY A 1106 20.75 -29.83 27.45
CA GLY A 1106 19.87 -30.70 28.28
C GLY A 1106 20.55 -31.69 29.24
N ARG A 1107 21.79 -31.41 29.67
CA ARG A 1107 22.50 -32.03 30.78
C ARG A 1107 23.64 -31.10 31.21
N LEU A 1108 23.65 -30.69 32.48
CA LEU A 1108 24.77 -29.95 33.05
C LEU A 1108 26.07 -30.78 33.05
N PRO A 1109 27.23 -30.16 32.75
CA PRO A 1109 28.55 -30.75 33.00
C PRO A 1109 28.75 -31.11 34.47
N SER A 1110 29.66 -32.04 34.77
CA SER A 1110 29.87 -32.51 36.14
C SER A 1110 30.38 -31.42 37.09
N VAL A 1111 31.26 -30.52 36.65
CA VAL A 1111 31.80 -29.46 37.51
C VAL A 1111 30.70 -28.47 37.94
N VAL A 1112 29.83 -28.07 37.01
CA VAL A 1112 28.67 -27.22 37.32
C VAL A 1112 27.60 -27.97 38.12
N ALA A 1113 27.34 -29.25 37.85
CA ALA A 1113 26.38 -30.06 38.61
C ALA A 1113 26.83 -30.30 40.06
N ASP A 1114 28.12 -30.57 40.30
CA ASP A 1114 28.68 -30.74 41.65
C ASP A 1114 28.67 -29.42 42.45
N ARG A 1115 28.78 -28.26 41.77
CA ARG A 1115 28.66 -26.92 42.37
C ARG A 1115 27.22 -26.51 42.68
N LEU A 1116 26.25 -26.92 41.87
CA LEU A 1116 24.80 -26.64 42.06
C LEU A 1116 24.11 -27.64 43.00
N GLY A 1117 24.61 -28.88 43.07
CA GLY A 1117 24.00 -29.98 43.80
C GLY A 1117 23.15 -30.90 42.89
N PRO A 1118 22.96 -32.17 43.29
CA PRO A 1118 22.51 -33.23 42.39
C PRO A 1118 21.02 -33.18 41.99
N ASP A 1119 20.23 -32.29 42.60
CA ASP A 1119 18.78 -32.19 42.40
C ASP A 1119 18.36 -30.93 41.59
N ILE A 1120 19.30 -30.15 41.06
CA ILE A 1120 19.00 -28.94 40.27
C ILE A 1120 18.82 -29.25 38.78
N ASP A 1121 17.70 -28.77 38.23
CA ASP A 1121 17.34 -28.87 36.82
C ASP A 1121 18.22 -27.94 35.94
N PRO A 1122 18.77 -28.38 34.79
CA PRO A 1122 19.44 -27.51 33.83
C PRO A 1122 18.65 -26.25 33.45
N ASP A 1123 17.31 -26.36 33.35
CA ASP A 1123 16.44 -25.24 32.99
C ASP A 1123 16.50 -24.12 34.05
N ALA A 1124 16.76 -24.45 35.31
CA ALA A 1124 16.85 -23.49 36.42
C ALA A 1124 18.15 -22.66 36.45
N LEU A 1125 19.09 -22.88 35.52
CA LEU A 1125 20.29 -22.04 35.37
C LEU A 1125 20.03 -20.80 34.48
N PHE A 1126 18.99 -20.83 33.66
CA PHE A 1126 18.67 -19.82 32.67
C PHE A 1126 17.39 -19.05 33.01
N ASN A 1127 17.11 -17.98 32.28
CA ASN A 1127 15.91 -17.17 32.45
C ASN A 1127 14.84 -17.59 31.42
N ASP A 1128 13.57 -17.60 31.84
CA ASP A 1128 12.42 -17.80 30.95
C ASP A 1128 12.43 -16.84 29.73
N ASP A 1129 12.01 -17.37 28.58
CA ASP A 1129 11.80 -16.64 27.33
C ASP A 1129 10.94 -15.38 27.54
N ALA A 1130 11.54 -14.21 27.30
CA ALA A 1130 10.93 -12.92 27.61
C ALA A 1130 10.78 -12.05 26.36
N SER A 1131 9.71 -11.26 26.32
CA SER A 1131 9.51 -10.17 25.37
C SER A 1131 9.01 -8.93 26.08
N VAL A 1132 9.57 -7.76 25.79
CA VAL A 1132 9.12 -6.48 26.36
C VAL A 1132 8.81 -5.49 25.24
N LEU A 1133 7.65 -4.83 25.32
CA LEU A 1133 7.33 -3.65 24.50
C LEU A 1133 7.16 -2.45 25.41
N GLY A 1134 7.91 -1.38 25.16
CA GLY A 1134 7.94 -0.22 26.05
C GLY A 1134 8.13 1.12 25.34
N LEU A 1135 7.80 2.17 26.09
CA LEU A 1135 8.01 3.57 25.73
C LEU A 1135 8.99 4.19 26.72
N GLY A 1136 9.71 5.22 26.29
CA GLY A 1136 10.59 5.99 27.16
C GLY A 1136 10.76 7.43 26.71
N LEU A 1137 11.36 8.23 27.59
CA LEU A 1137 11.63 9.64 27.39
C LEU A 1137 13.09 9.92 27.79
N SER A 1138 13.83 10.55 26.88
CA SER A 1138 15.23 10.93 27.06
C SER A 1138 15.35 12.45 27.13
N LEU A 1139 16.04 12.98 28.14
CA LEU A 1139 16.28 14.42 28.30
C LEU A 1139 17.74 14.66 28.67
N SER A 1140 18.50 15.34 27.81
CA SER A 1140 19.94 15.54 28.03
C SER A 1140 20.45 16.91 27.62
N ARG A 1141 21.57 17.30 28.24
CA ARG A 1141 22.36 18.51 27.95
C ARG A 1141 23.79 18.11 27.58
N GLY A 1142 23.92 17.38 26.47
CA GLY A 1142 25.15 16.67 26.09
C GLY A 1142 25.46 15.49 27.03
N ALA A 1143 26.26 14.55 26.56
CA ALA A 1143 26.56 13.34 27.34
C ALA A 1143 27.62 13.59 28.44
N PRO A 1144 27.34 13.26 29.72
CA PRO A 1144 28.36 13.01 30.73
C PRO A 1144 29.27 11.84 30.31
N GLY A 1145 30.50 11.79 30.83
CA GLY A 1145 31.44 10.67 30.58
C GLY A 1145 31.93 10.52 29.12
N ALA A 1146 31.45 11.36 28.21
CA ALA A 1146 31.81 11.33 26.79
C ALA A 1146 33.32 11.52 26.57
N ALA A 1147 33.86 10.94 25.50
CA ALA A 1147 35.31 10.96 25.20
C ALA A 1147 35.90 12.37 24.97
N TYR A 1148 35.06 13.38 24.77
CA TYR A 1148 35.41 14.80 24.86
C TYR A 1148 34.16 15.64 25.24
N PRO A 1149 34.28 16.75 26.01
CA PRO A 1149 33.15 17.60 26.38
C PRO A 1149 32.46 18.24 25.17
N GLN A 1150 31.29 17.72 24.81
CA GLN A 1150 30.48 18.23 23.69
C GLN A 1150 29.87 19.62 23.94
N VAL A 1151 29.63 19.97 25.21
CA VAL A 1151 29.04 21.25 25.63
C VAL A 1151 29.65 21.70 26.95
N ALA A 1152 29.54 23.00 27.26
CA ALA A 1152 29.99 23.54 28.54
C ALA A 1152 29.21 22.94 29.73
N SER A 1153 29.93 22.58 30.79
CA SER A 1153 29.42 21.99 32.03
C SER A 1153 28.34 22.83 32.74
N PRO A 1154 27.54 22.25 33.67
CA PRO A 1154 27.38 20.81 33.88
C PRO A 1154 26.61 20.15 32.74
N ARG A 1155 27.08 18.99 32.29
CA ARG A 1155 26.38 18.05 31.41
C ARG A 1155 25.49 17.14 32.24
N TRP A 1156 24.41 16.64 31.66
CA TRP A 1156 23.51 15.72 32.34
C TRP A 1156 22.60 15.00 31.34
N GLN A 1157 22.11 13.83 31.73
CA GLN A 1157 21.19 13.01 30.96
C GLN A 1157 20.25 12.29 31.94
N LEU A 1158 18.96 12.27 31.61
CA LEU A 1158 17.91 11.57 32.33
C LEU A 1158 17.13 10.76 31.30
N ASP A 1159 17.12 9.45 31.47
CA ASP A 1159 16.34 8.52 30.65
C ASP A 1159 15.37 7.75 31.54
N VAL A 1160 14.11 7.64 31.13
CA VAL A 1160 13.06 6.90 31.85
C VAL A 1160 12.26 6.07 30.86
N SER A 1161 12.03 4.79 31.16
CA SER A 1161 11.31 3.83 30.32
C SER A 1161 10.27 3.06 31.13
N GLY A 1162 9.18 2.64 30.48
CA GLY A 1162 8.19 1.71 31.02
C GLY A 1162 7.55 0.88 29.91
N GLY A 1163 7.23 -0.38 30.19
CA GLY A 1163 6.70 -1.33 29.22
C GLY A 1163 5.98 -2.50 29.88
N HIS A 1164 5.56 -3.46 29.05
CA HIS A 1164 4.87 -4.68 29.47
C HIS A 1164 5.69 -5.89 29.06
N ARG A 1165 5.84 -6.87 29.96
CA ARG A 1165 6.62 -8.10 29.76
C ARG A 1165 5.67 -9.27 29.47
N TRP A 1166 6.02 -10.10 28.48
CA TRP A 1166 5.36 -11.36 28.17
C TRP A 1166 6.37 -12.50 28.28
N PRO A 1167 5.95 -13.72 28.69
CA PRO A 1167 4.57 -14.13 28.96
C PRO A 1167 4.01 -13.72 30.34
N SER A 1168 4.85 -13.31 31.29
CA SER A 1168 4.45 -13.11 32.70
C SER A 1168 3.39 -12.02 32.94
N GLY A 1169 3.25 -11.04 32.04
CA GLY A 1169 2.26 -9.96 32.16
C GLY A 1169 2.65 -8.86 33.15
N GLU A 1170 3.89 -8.85 33.63
CA GLU A 1170 4.42 -7.83 34.53
C GLU A 1170 4.55 -6.44 33.84
N LEU A 1171 4.71 -5.40 34.65
CA LEU A 1171 5.11 -4.07 34.19
C LEU A 1171 6.62 -3.89 34.39
N ALA A 1172 7.33 -3.75 33.28
CA ALA A 1172 8.77 -3.49 33.25
C ALA A 1172 9.04 -1.98 33.28
N GLY A 1173 10.13 -1.55 33.93
CA GLY A 1173 10.50 -0.13 33.95
C GLY A 1173 11.96 0.12 34.31
N SER A 1174 12.53 1.18 33.75
CA SER A 1174 13.91 1.61 34.01
C SER A 1174 14.04 3.13 34.10
N ALA A 1175 14.97 3.61 34.91
CA ALA A 1175 15.31 5.02 35.03
C ALA A 1175 16.81 5.18 35.30
N SER A 1176 17.47 6.11 34.60
CA SER A 1176 18.87 6.44 34.82
C SER A 1176 19.12 7.95 34.78
N LEU A 1177 19.98 8.41 35.69
CA LEU A 1177 20.42 9.80 35.80
C LEU A 1177 21.94 9.85 35.74
N MET A 1178 22.46 10.61 34.79
CA MET A 1178 23.89 10.92 34.65
C MET A 1178 24.10 12.42 34.83
N VAL A 1179 25.14 12.83 35.56
CA VAL A 1179 25.54 14.24 35.75
C VAL A 1179 27.05 14.35 35.68
N GLY A 1180 27.56 15.21 34.79
CA GLY A 1180 28.99 15.42 34.56
C GLY A 1180 29.40 16.89 34.72
N THR A 1181 30.43 17.18 35.50
CA THR A 1181 30.96 18.54 35.68
C THR A 1181 32.48 18.58 35.54
N ARG A 1182 32.98 19.74 35.09
CA ARG A 1182 34.40 20.09 35.16
C ARG A 1182 34.76 20.33 36.63
N VAL A 1183 35.98 19.96 37.04
CA VAL A 1183 36.50 20.29 38.39
C VAL A 1183 37.63 21.31 38.26
N PHE A 1184 38.70 20.99 37.55
CA PHE A 1184 39.90 21.82 37.44
C PHE A 1184 40.08 22.51 36.08
N GLY A 1185 39.84 21.84 34.97
CA GLY A 1185 40.50 22.15 33.70
C GLY A 1185 39.87 21.51 32.47
N SER A 1186 40.69 20.76 31.75
CA SER A 1186 40.29 19.83 30.70
C SER A 1186 39.91 18.49 31.33
N ASP A 1187 38.92 18.51 32.22
CA ASP A 1187 38.54 17.36 33.04
C ASP A 1187 37.02 17.24 33.22
N GLU A 1188 36.60 16.08 33.71
CA GLU A 1188 35.23 15.78 34.08
C GLU A 1188 35.18 14.79 35.24
N LEU A 1189 34.43 15.13 36.28
CA LEU A 1189 33.86 14.18 37.22
C LEU A 1189 32.40 13.93 36.81
N SER A 1190 32.04 12.69 36.55
CA SER A 1190 30.68 12.28 36.19
C SER A 1190 30.16 11.18 37.11
N LEU A 1191 28.98 11.41 37.67
CA LEU A 1191 28.17 10.45 38.41
C LEU A 1191 27.06 9.90 37.51
N GLU A 1192 26.82 8.60 37.62
CA GLU A 1192 25.73 7.84 36.99
C GLU A 1192 25.03 7.06 38.10
N ALA A 1193 23.70 7.00 38.07
CA ALA A 1193 22.89 6.14 38.91
C ALA A 1193 21.67 5.67 38.13
N GLY A 1194 21.32 4.39 38.23
CA GLY A 1194 20.22 3.80 37.50
C GLY A 1194 19.60 2.59 38.18
N ILE A 1195 18.35 2.34 37.83
CA ILE A 1195 17.54 1.18 38.21
C ILE A 1195 16.84 0.64 36.97
N ASP A 1196 16.90 -0.67 36.78
CA ASP A 1196 16.10 -1.40 35.80
C ASP A 1196 15.39 -2.55 36.50
N ARG A 1197 14.10 -2.73 36.22
CA ARG A 1197 13.32 -3.90 36.66
C ARG A 1197 12.58 -4.44 35.45
N GLY A 1198 12.99 -5.63 35.01
CA GLY A 1198 12.29 -6.39 33.97
C GLY A 1198 12.37 -5.84 32.53
N THR A 1199 13.07 -4.73 32.24
CA THR A 1199 13.28 -4.29 30.83
C THR A 1199 14.45 -5.04 30.14
N GLY A 1200 15.29 -5.70 30.93
CA GLY A 1200 16.33 -6.65 30.50
C GLY A 1200 15.92 -8.14 30.58
N ALA A 1201 16.93 -9.01 30.62
CA ALA A 1201 16.78 -10.47 30.48
C ALA A 1201 15.97 -11.13 31.61
N ASP A 1202 16.13 -10.69 32.85
CA ASP A 1202 15.54 -11.26 34.06
C ASP A 1202 14.37 -10.42 34.60
N GLU A 1203 13.66 -10.96 35.60
CA GLU A 1203 12.66 -10.24 36.39
C GLU A 1203 13.27 -9.55 37.62
N SER A 1204 14.59 -9.71 37.83
CA SER A 1204 15.34 -9.07 38.91
C SER A 1204 15.33 -7.53 38.80
N THR A 1205 15.68 -6.87 39.91
CA THR A 1205 15.93 -5.44 39.92
C THR A 1205 17.43 -5.20 39.89
N ARG A 1206 17.92 -4.59 38.80
CA ARG A 1206 19.33 -4.27 38.59
C ARG A 1206 19.60 -2.83 38.98
N LEU A 1207 20.24 -2.60 40.13
CA LEU A 1207 20.80 -1.29 40.46
C LEU A 1207 22.18 -1.11 39.81
N ASN A 1208 22.49 0.13 39.45
CA ASN A 1208 23.84 0.55 39.07
C ASN A 1208 24.14 1.95 39.57
N ALA A 1209 25.39 2.16 39.96
CA ALA A 1209 25.94 3.48 40.24
C ALA A 1209 27.39 3.54 39.76
N SER A 1210 27.80 4.60 39.08
CA SER A 1210 29.20 4.77 38.69
C SER A 1210 29.71 6.20 38.88
N LEU A 1211 30.93 6.31 39.41
CA LEU A 1211 31.65 7.55 39.63
C LEU A 1211 32.93 7.50 38.79
N ASN A 1212 33.00 8.33 37.76
CA ASN A 1212 34.11 8.37 36.82
C ASN A 1212 34.77 9.74 36.83
N TYR A 1213 36.08 9.79 37.01
CA TYR A 1213 36.90 10.97 36.75
C TYR A 1213 37.73 10.74 35.50
N GLN A 1214 37.65 11.66 34.54
CA GLN A 1214 38.46 11.63 33.32
C GLN A 1214 39.14 12.97 33.05
N TYR A 1215 40.40 12.90 32.62
CA TYR A 1215 41.21 14.03 32.21
C TYR A 1215 41.50 13.92 30.72
N PHE A 1216 41.14 14.96 29.96
CA PHE A 1216 41.35 15.05 28.52
C PHE A 1216 42.71 15.69 28.25
N PHE A 1217 43.60 14.93 27.63
CA PHE A 1217 44.78 15.48 26.98
C PHE A 1217 44.28 16.17 25.70
N GLY A 1218 44.43 17.49 25.62
CA GLY A 1218 44.01 18.25 24.45
C GLY A 1218 44.98 18.09 23.27
N PRO A 1219 44.55 18.47 22.05
CA PRO A 1219 45.48 19.04 21.08
C PRO A 1219 46.05 20.39 21.56
#